data_AF-A0A9E1ZP10-F1
#
_entry.id   AF-A0A9E1ZP10-F1
#
_cell.length_a   1.000
_cell.length_b   1.000
_cell.length_c   1.000
_cell.angle_alpha   90.00
_cell.angle_beta   90.00
_cell.angle_gamma   90.00
#
_symmetry.space_group_name_H-M   'P 1'
#
loop_
_entity.id
_entity.type
_entity.pdbx_description
1 polymer ?
#
loop_
_entity_poly.entity_id
_entity_poly.type
_entity_poly.pdbx_seq_one_letter_code
_entity_poly.pdbx_strand_id
1 'polypeptide(L)'
;MDIQKAWKIVLGQLQMEMPRASFDTWVRDTNAVNFKDDVLTISVRNAYARDWLESRLTSTVSRLLIGIMNRTVQVAFVVAQGEVSQDDEEELDEKEIAISSEEVSSLYYQVVRPDRAVYLPGYFRKHLSQLGPDLGWMYVGFRQAAYTEGARTGQKTARFSGKQIAALCGITERTFWNRIERKKTWKKLAGLVTSKTVVPEWAEGVQPRRLPRKYAVEMTLPLTGSDSFSLAQWLQSGIEAYDGPAGVLAASCETPLSELFASQQENDPSGKPMDVAEIVRYLFSGELPASQLEAFAERLRMHLMPQNDQIVISLFFLEHILPHLGAGPAWMYILLRDRCYEGQDEQRDICTVSGGYAEIANWLGISRPMTVYEWFNGRYGKKAKEPGKLRHPVTLAYLKNLDEGRAKNFTQSPRTFRVLLNDIPPEIMQAVLENDEEAYADFSIVFTRFSYDLYATFSIIFTCFSEDLYATCRVFKPLNSLKNPKTLLKTSPLIPPQEKKKSRHKEKTGVGSMTYWDLNHLLAINVASPQKRDALRKAGANGETFVAWILYAYTPAGAGLHDSSGVSNAIARTLESPRGGPGWPANALAKLSPYKLKAMLEKDLEGKAVDDDIYLAAFGSLEDQAKEELRQRLFGE
;
A
#
# COMPACT_ATOMS: atom_id res chain seq x y z
N MET A 1 18.83 -8.83 30.64
CA MET A 1 18.98 -8.90 29.17
C MET A 1 18.62 -7.54 28.59
N ASP A 2 19.42 -7.01 27.67
CA ASP A 2 19.16 -5.72 27.00
C ASP A 2 17.97 -5.85 26.05
N ILE A 3 17.03 -4.89 26.10
CA ILE A 3 15.79 -4.88 25.32
C ILE A 3 16.06 -4.83 23.81
N GLN A 4 17.15 -4.16 23.40
CA GLN A 4 17.55 -4.12 21.98
C GLN A 4 18.08 -5.49 21.53
N LYS A 5 18.84 -6.17 22.39
CA LYS A 5 19.33 -7.53 22.10
C LYS A 5 18.19 -8.54 22.09
N ALA A 6 17.25 -8.45 23.02
CA ALA A 6 16.05 -9.29 23.03
C ALA A 6 15.23 -9.09 21.75
N TRP A 7 15.01 -7.83 21.34
CA TRP A 7 14.30 -7.54 20.10
C TRP A 7 15.02 -8.03 18.85
N LYS A 8 16.36 -7.87 18.76
CA LYS A 8 17.14 -8.41 17.63
C LYS A 8 17.03 -9.93 17.50
N ILE A 9 16.98 -10.66 18.61
CA ILE A 9 16.77 -12.11 18.59
C ILE A 9 15.36 -12.46 18.12
N VAL A 10 14.34 -11.74 18.60
CA VAL A 10 12.96 -11.86 18.10
C VAL A 10 12.89 -11.59 16.59
N LEU A 11 13.55 -10.52 16.11
CA LEU A 11 13.59 -10.19 14.68
C LEU A 11 14.23 -11.30 13.85
N GLY A 12 15.38 -11.85 14.29
CA GLY A 12 16.03 -12.95 13.59
C GLY A 12 15.16 -14.21 13.53
N GLN A 13 14.42 -14.49 14.61
CA GLN A 13 13.51 -15.64 14.65
C GLN A 13 12.27 -15.44 13.78
N LEU A 14 11.66 -14.24 13.81
CA LEU A 14 10.56 -13.89 12.92
C LEU A 14 10.97 -13.94 11.45
N GLN A 15 12.20 -13.51 11.10
CA GLN A 15 12.72 -13.57 9.73
C GLN A 15 12.74 -14.99 9.15
N MET A 16 12.95 -16.01 9.99
CA MET A 16 12.94 -17.41 9.58
C MET A 16 11.52 -18.01 9.57
N GLU A 17 10.63 -17.53 10.43
CA GLU A 17 9.29 -18.09 10.66
C GLU A 17 8.19 -17.44 9.78
N MET A 18 8.50 -16.43 8.96
CA MET A 18 7.52 -15.72 8.14
C MET A 18 7.98 -15.43 6.70
N PRO A 19 7.06 -15.24 5.74
CA PRO A 19 7.41 -14.88 4.37
C PRO A 19 8.23 -13.58 4.30
N ARG A 20 9.30 -13.58 3.49
CA ARG A 20 10.27 -12.47 3.37
C ARG A 20 9.59 -11.12 3.08
N ALA A 21 8.60 -11.10 2.18
CA ALA A 21 7.85 -9.89 1.86
C ALA A 21 7.06 -9.33 3.08
N SER A 22 6.52 -10.20 3.93
CA SER A 22 5.82 -9.78 5.15
C SER A 22 6.80 -9.28 6.23
N PHE A 23 7.96 -9.92 6.35
CA PHE A 23 9.01 -9.46 7.27
C PHE A 23 9.51 -8.07 6.86
N ASP A 24 9.85 -7.91 5.58
CA ASP A 24 10.37 -6.65 5.02
C ASP A 24 9.35 -5.51 5.10
N THR A 25 8.07 -5.82 4.96
CA THR A 25 7.01 -4.80 4.99
C THR A 25 6.61 -4.39 6.41
N TRP A 26 6.58 -5.32 7.36
CA TRP A 26 5.92 -5.07 8.65
C TRP A 26 6.83 -5.12 9.87
N VAL A 27 7.93 -5.89 9.80
CA VAL A 27 8.71 -6.27 10.98
C VAL A 27 10.13 -5.70 10.96
N ARG A 28 10.77 -5.65 9.78
CA ARG A 28 12.18 -5.28 9.59
C ARG A 28 12.58 -3.98 10.30
N ASP A 29 11.77 -2.92 10.16
CA ASP A 29 12.10 -1.58 10.66
C ASP A 29 11.50 -1.28 12.05
N THR A 30 11.17 -2.31 12.82
CA THR A 30 10.63 -2.16 14.18
C THR A 30 11.74 -2.14 15.22
N ASN A 31 11.59 -1.33 16.27
CA ASN A 31 12.61 -1.19 17.32
C ASN A 31 11.98 -1.29 18.70
N ALA A 32 12.66 -1.90 19.66
CA ALA A 32 12.27 -1.80 21.06
C ALA A 32 12.52 -0.36 21.55
N VAL A 33 11.54 0.24 22.20
CA VAL A 33 11.62 1.65 22.65
C VAL A 33 11.66 1.76 24.16
N ASN A 34 10.88 0.92 24.85
CA ASN A 34 10.74 0.96 26.29
C ASN A 34 10.38 -0.42 26.84
N PHE A 35 10.73 -0.69 28.09
CA PHE A 35 10.27 -1.87 28.82
C PHE A 35 9.90 -1.46 30.25
N LYS A 36 8.60 -1.48 30.56
CA LYS A 36 8.07 -1.10 31.87
C LYS A 36 6.87 -1.96 32.23
N ASP A 37 6.73 -2.32 33.50
CA ASP A 37 5.59 -3.08 34.03
C ASP A 37 5.32 -4.38 33.24
N ASP A 38 6.39 -5.10 32.89
CA ASP A 38 6.39 -6.34 32.08
C ASP A 38 5.84 -6.19 30.65
N VAL A 39 5.71 -4.95 30.15
CA VAL A 39 5.33 -4.64 28.77
C VAL A 39 6.53 -4.10 28.00
N LEU A 40 6.93 -4.81 26.93
CA LEU A 40 7.90 -4.33 25.95
C LEU A 40 7.19 -3.50 24.88
N THR A 41 7.51 -2.20 24.81
CA THR A 41 7.00 -1.29 23.79
C THR A 41 7.87 -1.32 22.55
N ILE A 42 7.26 -1.57 21.39
CA ILE A 42 7.92 -1.63 20.08
C ILE A 42 7.43 -0.48 19.19
N SER A 43 8.36 0.34 18.69
CA SER A 43 8.06 1.39 17.72
C SER A 43 7.95 0.81 16.33
N VAL A 44 6.95 1.26 15.59
CA VAL A 44 6.64 0.79 14.24
C VAL A 44 6.47 1.97 13.30
N ARG A 45 6.77 1.75 12.01
CA ARG A 45 6.89 2.82 11.00
C ARG A 45 5.62 3.63 10.73
N ASN A 46 4.44 3.04 10.94
CA ASN A 46 3.16 3.72 10.75
C ASN A 46 2.03 2.93 11.45
N ALA A 47 0.84 3.52 11.54
CA ALA A 47 -0.33 2.90 12.16
C ALA A 47 -0.74 1.57 11.48
N TYR A 48 -0.51 1.42 10.17
CA TYR A 48 -0.77 0.15 9.47
C TYR A 48 0.13 -0.96 10.03
N ALA A 49 1.41 -0.69 10.22
CA ALA A 49 2.34 -1.63 10.81
C ALA A 49 1.98 -1.92 12.26
N ARG A 50 1.55 -0.92 13.04
CA ARG A 50 1.08 -1.11 14.42
C ARG A 50 -0.08 -2.09 14.45
N ASP A 51 -1.16 -1.79 13.73
CA ASP A 51 -2.38 -2.57 13.78
C ASP A 51 -2.15 -3.98 13.21
N TRP A 52 -1.30 -4.09 12.19
CA TRP A 52 -0.89 -5.39 11.64
C TRP A 52 -0.10 -6.21 12.66
N LEU A 53 0.90 -5.63 13.33
CA LEU A 53 1.72 -6.31 14.34
C LEU A 53 0.90 -6.65 15.59
N GLU A 54 0.03 -5.74 16.02
CA GLU A 54 -0.82 -5.90 17.19
C GLU A 54 -1.90 -6.98 16.98
N SER A 55 -2.47 -7.06 15.77
CA SER A 55 -3.47 -8.08 15.44
C SER A 55 -2.88 -9.45 15.09
N ARG A 56 -1.58 -9.54 14.75
CA ARG A 56 -1.00 -10.76 14.17
C ARG A 56 0.19 -11.34 14.91
N LEU A 57 1.03 -10.49 15.49
CA LEU A 57 2.30 -10.90 16.09
C LEU A 57 2.34 -10.74 17.60
N THR A 58 1.34 -10.11 18.24
CA THR A 58 1.33 -9.91 19.71
C THR A 58 1.56 -11.19 20.50
N SER A 59 0.83 -12.26 20.19
CA SER A 59 0.95 -13.55 20.88
C SER A 59 2.28 -14.25 20.57
N THR A 60 2.67 -14.28 19.29
CA THR A 60 3.92 -14.87 18.82
C THR A 60 5.13 -14.19 19.45
N VAL A 61 5.17 -12.86 19.41
CA VAL A 61 6.24 -12.04 19.97
C VAL A 61 6.28 -12.16 21.49
N SER A 62 5.13 -12.13 22.17
CA SER A 62 5.08 -12.33 23.63
C SER A 62 5.65 -13.70 24.02
N ARG A 63 5.30 -14.77 23.29
CA ARG A 63 5.83 -16.13 23.50
C ARG A 63 7.35 -16.19 23.28
N LEU A 64 7.85 -15.58 22.20
CA LEU A 64 9.29 -15.51 21.92
C LEU A 64 10.02 -14.73 23.03
N LEU A 65 9.49 -13.59 23.46
CA LEU A 65 10.06 -12.78 24.53
C LEU A 65 10.06 -13.50 25.88
N ILE A 66 9.03 -14.32 26.18
CA ILE A 66 9.02 -15.16 27.39
C ILE A 66 10.17 -16.16 27.37
N GLY A 67 10.38 -16.84 26.24
CA GLY A 67 11.49 -17.79 26.08
C GLY A 67 12.87 -17.13 26.14
N ILE A 68 13.00 -15.94 25.55
CA ILE A 68 14.26 -15.19 25.47
C ILE A 68 14.62 -14.52 26.81
N MET A 69 13.63 -13.94 27.49
CA MET A 69 13.84 -13.15 28.72
C MET A 69 13.59 -13.93 30.00
N ASN A 70 13.11 -15.17 29.90
CA ASN A 70 12.77 -16.08 31.01
C ASN A 70 11.89 -15.44 32.09
N ARG A 71 10.92 -14.62 31.65
CA ARG A 71 9.89 -13.98 32.49
C ARG A 71 8.65 -13.67 31.66
N THR A 72 7.51 -13.44 32.31
CA THR A 72 6.30 -12.99 31.61
C THR A 72 6.53 -11.64 30.97
N VAL A 73 6.40 -11.56 29.64
CA VAL A 73 6.55 -10.32 28.87
C VAL A 73 5.37 -10.19 27.94
N GLN A 74 4.64 -9.07 28.05
CA GLN A 74 3.68 -8.64 27.05
C GLN A 74 4.34 -7.69 26.07
N VAL A 75 3.79 -7.56 24.86
CA VAL A 75 4.26 -6.61 23.86
C VAL A 75 3.17 -5.59 23.54
N ALA A 76 3.56 -4.33 23.40
CA ALA A 76 2.70 -3.25 22.93
C ALA A 76 3.36 -2.57 21.74
N PHE A 77 2.60 -2.31 20.69
CA PHE A 77 3.10 -1.63 19.49
C PHE A 77 2.67 -0.17 19.50
N VAL A 78 3.60 0.73 19.25
CA VAL A 78 3.34 2.17 19.15
C VAL A 78 3.87 2.68 17.83
N VAL A 79 3.09 3.53 17.16
CA VAL A 79 3.61 4.25 15.99
C VAL A 79 4.73 5.16 16.47
N ALA A 80 5.86 5.18 15.76
CA ALA A 80 6.92 6.13 16.05
C ALA A 80 6.34 7.56 16.04
N GLN A 81 6.08 8.12 17.21
CA GLN A 81 5.67 9.50 17.37
C GLN A 81 6.94 10.34 17.30
N GLY A 82 7.17 10.99 16.16
CA GLY A 82 7.72 12.33 16.26
C GLY A 82 6.63 13.16 16.94
N GLU A 83 6.91 13.74 18.11
CA GLU A 83 5.96 14.62 18.79
C GLU A 83 5.59 15.77 17.84
N VAL A 84 4.40 15.71 17.26
CA VAL A 84 3.84 16.81 16.49
C VAL A 84 3.22 17.78 17.50
N SER A 85 3.93 18.86 17.82
CA SER A 85 3.26 20.02 18.40
C SER A 85 2.34 20.61 17.34
N GLN A 86 1.05 20.59 17.68
CA GLN A 86 -0.05 21.24 16.98
C GLN A 86 0.32 22.69 16.66
N ASP A 87 0.54 22.97 15.37
CA ASP A 87 -0.03 24.10 14.64
C ASP A 87 0.41 23.97 13.17
N ASP A 88 -0.47 24.40 12.26
CA ASP A 88 -0.31 24.52 10.80
C ASP A 88 -0.67 23.28 9.95
N GLU A 89 -1.98 22.96 9.94
CA GLU A 89 -2.67 22.87 8.65
C GLU A 89 -2.51 24.24 7.97
N GLU A 90 -1.54 24.36 7.04
CA GLU A 90 -1.65 24.97 5.69
C GLU A 90 -0.47 25.78 5.17
N GLU A 91 0.18 25.27 4.13
CA GLU A 91 0.07 25.68 2.72
C GLU A 91 1.15 24.88 2.01
N LEU A 92 0.76 23.78 1.34
CA LEU A 92 1.68 23.01 0.51
C LEU A 92 1.93 23.82 -0.77
N ASP A 93 2.97 24.63 -0.75
CA ASP A 93 3.47 25.31 -1.95
C ASP A 93 4.04 24.24 -2.90
N GLU A 94 3.35 24.07 -4.03
CA GLU A 94 3.78 23.24 -5.14
C GLU A 94 5.11 23.80 -5.70
N LYS A 95 6.26 23.32 -5.23
CA LYS A 95 7.50 23.22 -6.04
C LYS A 95 8.61 22.39 -5.40
N GLU A 96 8.94 21.31 -6.12
CA GLU A 96 10.21 20.59 -6.20
C GLU A 96 10.71 19.80 -4.98
N ILE A 97 10.32 18.52 -4.95
CA ILE A 97 11.11 17.45 -4.33
C ILE A 97 11.98 16.84 -5.42
N ALA A 98 13.29 16.81 -5.19
CA ALA A 98 14.20 15.97 -5.95
C ALA A 98 15.03 15.10 -5.03
N ILE A 99 15.01 13.82 -5.37
CA ILE A 99 15.77 12.75 -4.75
C ILE A 99 16.54 12.09 -5.90
N SER A 100 17.85 11.87 -5.74
CA SER A 100 18.63 10.91 -6.52
C SER A 100 19.70 10.30 -5.61
N SER A 101 20.16 9.07 -5.76
CA SER A 101 19.53 7.81 -6.20
C SER A 101 20.52 6.72 -5.80
N GLU A 102 20.13 5.81 -4.92
CA GLU A 102 20.67 4.44 -4.88
C GLU A 102 19.71 3.49 -4.16
N GLU A 103 18.41 3.75 -4.29
CA GLU A 103 17.41 2.70 -4.38
C GLU A 103 16.57 3.10 -5.58
N VAL A 104 16.74 2.42 -6.72
CA VAL A 104 15.80 2.56 -7.83
C VAL A 104 14.50 1.92 -7.36
N SER A 105 13.71 2.67 -6.59
CA SER A 105 12.27 2.50 -6.59
C SER A 105 11.87 2.71 -8.03
N SER A 106 11.63 1.60 -8.76
CA SER A 106 11.27 1.66 -10.17
C SER A 106 10.13 2.65 -10.35
N LEU A 107 10.03 3.33 -11.50
CA LEU A 107 8.93 4.27 -11.76
C LEU A 107 7.56 3.65 -11.37
N TYR A 108 7.45 2.32 -11.51
CA TYR A 108 6.32 1.54 -11.03
C TYR A 108 6.06 1.70 -9.52
N TYR A 109 7.05 1.52 -8.65
CA TYR A 109 6.88 1.73 -7.20
C TYR A 109 6.54 3.19 -6.84
N GLN A 110 7.09 4.18 -7.57
CA GLN A 110 6.80 5.59 -7.32
C GLN A 110 5.34 5.96 -7.66
N VAL A 111 4.83 5.40 -8.76
CA VAL A 111 3.48 5.66 -9.28
C VAL A 111 2.43 4.80 -8.57
N VAL A 112 2.66 3.49 -8.49
CA VAL A 112 1.68 2.53 -7.97
C VAL A 112 1.67 2.50 -6.45
N ARG A 113 2.83 2.67 -5.79
CA ARG A 113 3.01 2.53 -4.34
C ARG A 113 2.30 1.29 -3.81
N PRO A 114 2.74 0.08 -4.21
CA PRO A 114 2.05 -1.17 -3.91
C PRO A 114 1.93 -1.47 -2.40
N ASP A 115 2.73 -0.82 -1.57
CA ASP A 115 2.60 -0.81 -0.11
C ASP A 115 1.26 -0.23 0.37
N ARG A 116 0.66 0.67 -0.43
CA ARG A 116 -0.67 1.22 -0.21
C ARG A 116 -1.71 0.32 -0.88
N ALA A 117 -2.24 -0.62 -0.10
CA ALA A 117 -3.25 -1.56 -0.58
C ALA A 117 -4.37 -1.79 0.44
N VAL A 118 -5.53 -2.19 -0.08
CA VAL A 118 -6.60 -2.81 0.69
C VAL A 118 -6.31 -4.30 0.77
N TYR A 119 -6.17 -4.80 1.99
CA TYR A 119 -5.98 -6.21 2.29
C TYR A 119 -7.29 -6.82 2.77
N LEU A 120 -7.74 -7.88 2.11
CA LEU A 120 -8.92 -8.67 2.51
C LEU A 120 -8.48 -10.11 2.77
N PRO A 121 -8.99 -10.77 3.83
CA PRO A 121 -8.82 -12.22 3.97
C PRO A 121 -9.33 -12.94 2.71
N GLY A 122 -8.64 -13.98 2.28
CA GLY A 122 -9.03 -14.77 1.11
C GLY A 122 -10.40 -15.41 1.23
N TYR A 123 -10.89 -15.62 2.46
CA TYR A 123 -12.27 -15.98 2.76
C TYR A 123 -13.31 -15.03 2.13
N PHE A 124 -12.95 -13.77 1.84
CA PHE A 124 -13.84 -12.82 1.14
C PHE A 124 -14.33 -13.34 -0.22
N ARG A 125 -13.64 -14.30 -0.85
CA ARG A 125 -14.12 -14.98 -2.08
C ARG A 125 -15.51 -15.59 -1.89
N LYS A 126 -15.84 -16.10 -0.70
CA LYS A 126 -17.18 -16.61 -0.36
C LYS A 126 -18.24 -15.50 -0.24
N HIS A 127 -17.87 -14.36 0.33
CA HIS A 127 -18.77 -13.18 0.35
C HIS A 127 -18.99 -12.62 -1.05
N LEU A 128 -17.94 -12.56 -1.86
CA LEU A 128 -18.00 -12.04 -3.22
C LEU A 128 -19.00 -12.80 -4.10
N SER A 129 -19.07 -14.14 -3.99
CA SER A 129 -20.04 -14.94 -4.72
C SER A 129 -21.50 -14.66 -4.32
N GLN A 130 -21.76 -14.23 -3.08
CA GLN A 130 -23.09 -13.85 -2.61
C GLN A 130 -23.44 -12.40 -2.96
N LEU A 131 -22.47 -11.49 -2.83
CA LEU A 131 -22.62 -10.07 -3.10
C LEU A 131 -22.80 -9.80 -4.60
N GLY A 132 -21.96 -10.41 -5.41
CA GLY A 132 -21.72 -10.07 -6.80
C GLY A 132 -20.73 -8.91 -6.97
N PRO A 133 -20.25 -8.64 -8.20
CA PRO A 133 -19.09 -7.78 -8.42
C PRO A 133 -19.29 -6.34 -7.91
N ASP A 134 -20.48 -5.82 -8.17
CA ASP A 134 -20.87 -4.46 -7.85
C ASP A 134 -20.92 -4.18 -6.35
N LEU A 135 -21.48 -5.10 -5.57
CA LEU A 135 -21.57 -4.95 -4.12
C LEU A 135 -20.26 -5.34 -3.42
N GLY A 136 -19.47 -6.23 -4.02
CA GLY A 136 -18.10 -6.51 -3.60
C GLY A 136 -17.25 -5.24 -3.60
N TRP A 137 -17.25 -4.47 -4.70
CA TRP A 137 -16.53 -3.19 -4.75
C TRP A 137 -17.12 -2.13 -3.83
N MET A 138 -18.45 -2.14 -3.60
CA MET A 138 -19.04 -1.25 -2.60
C MET A 138 -18.54 -1.56 -1.19
N TYR A 139 -18.44 -2.83 -0.80
CA TYR A 139 -17.85 -3.21 0.49
C TYR A 139 -16.40 -2.74 0.60
N VAL A 140 -15.58 -2.98 -0.44
CA VAL A 140 -14.18 -2.50 -0.48
C VAL A 140 -14.11 -0.97 -0.33
N GLY A 141 -14.98 -0.24 -1.04
CA GLY A 141 -15.03 1.23 -0.94
C GLY A 141 -15.46 1.72 0.44
N PHE A 142 -16.47 1.09 1.07
CA PHE A 142 -16.88 1.41 2.44
C PHE A 142 -15.76 1.11 3.45
N ARG A 143 -15.07 -0.02 3.31
CA ARG A 143 -13.96 -0.41 4.17
C ARG A 143 -12.78 0.54 4.04
N GLN A 144 -12.42 0.89 2.81
CA GLN A 144 -11.34 1.84 2.55
C GLN A 144 -11.67 3.23 3.11
N ALA A 145 -12.92 3.69 2.93
CA ALA A 145 -13.40 4.93 3.51
C ALA A 145 -13.32 4.90 5.05
N ALA A 146 -13.85 3.86 5.70
CA ALA A 146 -13.76 3.73 7.15
C ALA A 146 -12.30 3.76 7.66
N TYR A 147 -11.37 3.18 6.89
CA TYR A 147 -9.95 3.14 7.22
C TYR A 147 -9.25 4.50 7.15
N THR A 148 -9.42 5.28 6.06
CA THR A 148 -8.60 6.48 5.79
C THR A 148 -8.74 7.61 6.82
N GLU A 149 -9.93 7.79 7.38
CA GLU A 149 -10.24 8.90 8.29
C GLU A 149 -10.15 8.48 9.76
N GLY A 150 -10.55 7.24 10.08
CA GLY A 150 -10.53 6.73 11.45
C GLY A 150 -9.13 6.45 11.98
N ALA A 151 -8.21 6.04 11.11
CA ALA A 151 -6.81 5.76 11.48
C ALA A 151 -5.95 7.02 11.68
N ARG A 152 -6.30 8.13 11.01
CA ARG A 152 -5.49 9.38 11.04
C ARG A 152 -5.79 10.29 12.22
N THR A 153 -7.00 10.21 12.79
CA THR A 153 -7.49 11.17 13.80
C THR A 153 -7.84 10.51 15.14
N GLY A 154 -7.71 9.18 15.24
CA GLY A 154 -8.19 8.42 16.41
C GLY A 154 -9.72 8.45 16.59
N GLN A 155 -10.46 9.05 15.67
CA GLN A 155 -11.91 9.13 15.72
C GLN A 155 -12.56 7.87 15.14
N LYS A 156 -13.57 7.34 15.83
CA LYS A 156 -14.36 6.17 15.37
C LYS A 156 -15.31 6.49 14.20
N THR A 157 -15.31 7.71 13.68
CA THR A 157 -16.25 8.18 12.67
C THR A 157 -15.55 8.98 11.59
N ALA A 158 -15.90 8.70 10.35
CA ALA A 158 -15.31 9.29 9.16
C ALA A 158 -16.38 9.94 8.28
N ARG A 159 -16.08 11.08 7.65
CA ARG A 159 -17.00 11.79 6.75
C ARG A 159 -16.53 11.71 5.30
N PHE A 160 -17.46 11.38 4.41
CA PHE A 160 -17.21 11.31 2.97
C PHE A 160 -18.33 11.94 2.17
N SER A 161 -17.96 12.57 1.06
CA SER A 161 -18.90 12.92 0.00
C SER A 161 -19.34 11.69 -0.79
N GLY A 162 -20.54 11.75 -1.38
CA GLY A 162 -21.03 10.71 -2.30
C GLY A 162 -20.08 10.46 -3.46
N LYS A 163 -19.45 11.53 -3.97
CA LYS A 163 -18.43 11.46 -5.03
C LYS A 163 -17.19 10.66 -4.61
N GLN A 164 -16.64 10.92 -3.42
CA GLN A 164 -15.44 10.22 -2.93
C GLN A 164 -15.70 8.71 -2.75
N ILE A 165 -16.77 8.34 -2.06
CA ILE A 165 -17.08 6.91 -1.85
C ILE A 165 -17.44 6.20 -3.15
N ALA A 166 -18.14 6.87 -4.08
CA ALA A 166 -18.44 6.30 -5.39
C ALA A 166 -17.18 6.03 -6.22
N ALA A 167 -16.19 6.93 -6.15
CA ALA A 167 -14.89 6.75 -6.79
C ALA A 167 -14.16 5.50 -6.26
N LEU A 168 -14.11 5.32 -4.94
CA LEU A 168 -13.54 4.12 -4.31
C LEU A 168 -14.27 2.82 -4.70
N CYS A 169 -15.55 2.92 -5.06
CA CYS A 169 -16.35 1.79 -5.54
C CYS A 169 -16.22 1.55 -7.05
N GLY A 170 -15.48 2.38 -7.79
CA GLY A 170 -15.35 2.28 -9.25
C GLY A 170 -16.61 2.64 -10.04
N ILE A 171 -17.51 3.43 -9.45
CA ILE A 171 -18.81 3.76 -10.07
C ILE A 171 -19.09 5.26 -10.01
N THR A 172 -20.07 5.71 -10.81
CA THR A 172 -20.51 7.10 -10.73
C THR A 172 -21.28 7.37 -9.45
N GLU A 173 -21.25 8.62 -8.97
CA GLU A 173 -22.02 9.05 -7.80
C GLU A 173 -23.52 8.74 -7.96
N ARG A 174 -24.10 8.97 -9.14
CA ARG A 174 -25.49 8.61 -9.45
C ARG A 174 -25.75 7.11 -9.27
N THR A 175 -24.84 6.26 -9.75
CA THR A 175 -24.96 4.80 -9.60
C THR A 175 -24.88 4.38 -8.13
N PHE A 176 -23.99 5.00 -7.36
CA PHE A 176 -23.86 4.74 -5.92
C PHE A 176 -25.17 5.05 -5.19
N TRP A 177 -25.71 6.26 -5.36
CA TRP A 177 -26.97 6.66 -4.71
C TRP A 177 -28.16 5.76 -5.11
N ASN A 178 -28.28 5.46 -6.41
CA ASN A 178 -29.32 4.55 -6.91
C ASN A 178 -29.24 3.12 -6.31
N ARG A 179 -28.06 2.67 -5.89
CA ARG A 179 -27.87 1.34 -5.30
C ARG A 179 -28.22 1.32 -3.83
N ILE A 180 -27.78 2.31 -3.07
CA ILE A 180 -28.03 2.37 -1.63
C ILE A 180 -29.50 2.68 -1.30
N GLU A 181 -30.29 3.13 -2.26
CA GLU A 181 -31.75 3.26 -2.11
C GLU A 181 -32.51 1.93 -2.24
N ARG A 182 -31.85 0.86 -2.72
CA ARG A 182 -32.49 -0.45 -2.91
C ARG A 182 -32.42 -1.27 -1.64
N LYS A 183 -33.57 -1.74 -1.14
CA LYS A 183 -33.65 -2.67 0.00
C LYS A 183 -32.79 -3.94 -0.19
N LYS A 184 -32.73 -4.48 -1.42
CA LYS A 184 -31.93 -5.67 -1.75
C LYS A 184 -30.43 -5.46 -1.53
N THR A 185 -29.92 -4.24 -1.70
CA THR A 185 -28.51 -3.91 -1.45
C THR A 185 -28.16 -4.14 0.02
N TRP A 186 -28.99 -3.60 0.93
CA TRP A 186 -28.77 -3.74 2.37
C TRP A 186 -29.02 -5.17 2.87
N LYS A 187 -29.93 -5.92 2.24
CA LYS A 187 -30.07 -7.35 2.53
C LYS A 187 -28.78 -8.12 2.20
N LYS A 188 -28.11 -7.79 1.09
CA LYS A 188 -26.86 -8.44 0.68
C LYS A 188 -25.64 -7.97 1.47
N LEU A 189 -25.58 -6.70 1.86
CA LEU A 189 -24.50 -6.14 2.68
C LEU A 189 -24.70 -6.38 4.19
N ALA A 190 -25.76 -7.07 4.61
CA ALA A 190 -26.06 -7.34 6.00
C ALA A 190 -24.86 -8.01 6.69
N GLY A 191 -24.50 -7.53 7.88
CA GLY A 191 -23.32 -7.99 8.62
C GLY A 191 -21.97 -7.51 8.07
N LEU A 192 -21.92 -6.88 6.89
CA LEU A 192 -20.69 -6.27 6.35
C LEU A 192 -20.74 -4.74 6.44
N VAL A 193 -21.87 -4.14 6.04
CA VAL A 193 -22.13 -2.70 6.12
C VAL A 193 -23.58 -2.48 6.54
N THR A 194 -23.77 -1.74 7.63
CA THR A 194 -25.09 -1.42 8.18
C THR A 194 -25.39 0.06 8.09
N SER A 195 -26.51 0.43 7.45
CA SER A 195 -27.02 1.81 7.47
C SER A 195 -27.59 2.13 8.85
N LYS A 196 -27.03 3.12 9.55
CA LYS A 196 -27.55 3.63 10.83
C LYS A 196 -28.65 4.67 10.62
N THR A 197 -28.64 5.36 9.47
CA THR A 197 -29.70 6.31 9.09
C THR A 197 -30.73 5.59 8.23
N VAL A 198 -31.88 5.25 8.80
CA VAL A 198 -32.98 4.57 8.10
C VAL A 198 -33.96 5.59 7.49
N VAL A 199 -34.22 6.68 8.21
CA VAL A 199 -35.09 7.79 7.77
C VAL A 199 -34.22 9.03 7.53
N PRO A 200 -34.50 9.86 6.51
CA PRO A 200 -33.80 11.14 6.35
C PRO A 200 -33.94 12.01 7.59
N GLU A 201 -32.82 12.25 8.27
CA GLU A 201 -32.73 13.21 9.37
C GLU A 201 -32.47 14.61 8.80
N TRP A 202 -33.08 15.64 9.37
CA TRP A 202 -32.95 17.03 8.95
C TRP A 202 -32.52 17.89 10.13
N ALA A 203 -31.60 18.82 9.90
CA ALA A 203 -31.19 19.80 10.90
C ALA A 203 -32.27 20.88 11.05
N GLU A 204 -32.51 21.31 12.29
CA GLU A 204 -33.38 22.45 12.58
C GLU A 204 -32.72 23.76 12.12
N GLY A 205 -33.47 24.58 11.37
CA GLY A 205 -32.99 25.86 10.84
C GLY A 205 -33.94 26.46 9.81
N VAL A 206 -33.65 27.70 9.40
CA VAL A 206 -34.47 28.49 8.45
C VAL A 206 -34.61 27.81 7.08
N GLN A 207 -33.63 26.97 6.72
CA GLN A 207 -33.70 26.10 5.54
C GLN A 207 -33.48 24.63 5.95
N PRO A 208 -34.34 23.70 5.49
CA PRO A 208 -34.18 22.29 5.80
C PRO A 208 -32.90 21.75 5.15
N ARG A 209 -31.89 21.42 5.97
CA ARG A 209 -30.64 20.76 5.54
C ARG A 209 -30.64 19.32 6.00
N ARG A 210 -30.51 18.37 5.07
CA ARG A 210 -30.43 16.95 5.40
C ARG A 210 -29.13 16.65 6.15
N LEU A 211 -29.22 15.92 7.26
CA LEU A 211 -28.07 15.44 8.00
C LEU A 211 -27.34 14.31 7.25
N PRO A 212 -26.02 14.14 7.47
CA PRO A 212 -25.23 13.09 6.83
C PRO A 212 -25.79 11.69 7.12
N ARG A 213 -25.77 10.81 6.11
CA ARG A 213 -26.11 9.41 6.30
C ARG A 213 -24.98 8.71 7.06
N LYS A 214 -25.32 7.93 8.08
CA LYS A 214 -24.35 7.19 8.90
C LYS A 214 -24.35 5.71 8.52
N TYR A 215 -23.14 5.15 8.40
CA TYR A 215 -22.91 3.74 8.08
C TYR A 215 -21.94 3.15 9.11
N ALA A 216 -22.17 1.91 9.52
CA ALA A 216 -21.22 1.10 10.25
C ALA A 216 -20.63 0.05 9.30
N VAL A 217 -19.31 -0.13 9.34
CA VAL A 217 -18.57 -1.06 8.47
C VAL A 217 -17.84 -2.03 9.36
N GLU A 218 -18.02 -3.33 9.12
CA GLU A 218 -17.26 -4.35 9.84
C GLU A 218 -15.84 -4.45 9.30
N MET A 219 -14.87 -4.10 10.14
CA MET A 219 -13.44 -4.10 9.78
C MET A 219 -12.81 -5.48 9.94
N THR A 220 -13.34 -6.29 10.86
CA THR A 220 -13.11 -7.74 10.95
C THR A 220 -14.13 -8.43 10.06
N LEU A 221 -13.66 -9.28 9.14
CA LEU A 221 -14.54 -9.94 8.18
C LEU A 221 -15.36 -11.04 8.88
N PRO A 222 -16.70 -10.95 8.95
CA PRO A 222 -17.52 -12.03 9.48
C PRO A 222 -17.54 -13.24 8.53
N LEU A 223 -17.97 -14.40 9.02
CA LEU A 223 -18.31 -15.52 8.16
C LEU A 223 -19.58 -15.22 7.35
N THR A 224 -19.75 -15.90 6.22
CA THR A 224 -21.04 -15.83 5.50
C THR A 224 -22.16 -16.39 6.37
N GLY A 225 -23.42 -16.04 6.08
CA GLY A 225 -24.55 -16.53 6.87
C GLY A 225 -24.62 -18.06 6.96
N SER A 226 -24.40 -18.74 5.84
CA SER A 226 -24.39 -20.21 5.75
C SER A 226 -23.23 -20.84 6.53
N ASP A 227 -22.02 -20.27 6.41
CA ASP A 227 -20.86 -20.79 7.16
C ASP A 227 -20.97 -20.49 8.66
N SER A 228 -21.54 -19.34 9.04
CA SER A 228 -21.81 -19.00 10.45
C SER A 228 -22.75 -20.02 11.08
N PHE A 229 -23.82 -20.39 10.37
CA PHE A 229 -24.76 -21.41 10.79
C PHE A 229 -24.09 -22.79 10.88
N SER A 230 -23.35 -23.19 9.84
CA SER A 230 -22.68 -24.50 9.78
C SER A 230 -21.67 -24.65 10.91
N LEU A 231 -20.85 -23.63 11.16
CA LEU A 231 -19.89 -23.63 12.26
C LEU A 231 -20.59 -23.72 13.62
N ALA A 232 -21.65 -22.92 13.82
CA ALA A 232 -22.40 -22.96 15.07
C ALA A 232 -23.02 -24.34 15.32
N GLN A 233 -23.58 -24.96 14.27
CA GLN A 233 -24.14 -26.30 14.33
C GLN A 233 -23.08 -27.36 14.65
N TRP A 234 -21.92 -27.30 14.00
CA TRP A 234 -20.80 -28.21 14.24
C TRP A 234 -20.28 -28.10 15.68
N LEU A 235 -20.13 -26.88 16.19
CA LEU A 235 -19.69 -26.62 17.56
C LEU A 235 -20.71 -27.14 18.58
N GLN A 236 -22.01 -26.98 18.34
CA GLN A 236 -23.05 -27.48 19.23
C GLN A 236 -23.15 -29.01 19.23
N SER A 237 -23.11 -29.64 18.05
CA SER A 237 -23.23 -31.10 17.95
C SER A 237 -21.98 -31.84 18.45
N GLY A 238 -20.82 -31.19 18.44
CA GLY A 238 -19.56 -31.75 18.92
C GLY A 238 -19.35 -31.72 20.44
N ILE A 239 -20.21 -31.05 21.22
CA ILE A 239 -19.98 -30.85 22.67
C ILE A 239 -19.80 -32.18 23.40
N GLU A 240 -20.70 -33.14 23.19
CA GLU A 240 -20.61 -34.46 23.85
C GLU A 240 -19.42 -35.28 23.35
N ALA A 241 -19.12 -35.20 22.05
CA ALA A 241 -18.05 -35.98 21.42
C ALA A 241 -16.64 -35.52 21.83
N TYR A 242 -16.50 -34.26 22.26
CA TYR A 242 -15.22 -33.64 22.62
C TYR A 242 -15.18 -33.16 24.07
N ASP A 243 -15.91 -33.82 24.99
CA ASP A 243 -15.85 -33.58 26.43
C ASP A 243 -16.10 -32.10 26.85
N GLY A 244 -17.03 -31.43 26.17
CA GLY A 244 -17.54 -30.11 26.54
C GLY A 244 -17.04 -28.94 25.67
N PRO A 245 -17.40 -27.69 26.05
CA PRO A 245 -17.13 -26.48 25.25
C PRO A 245 -15.65 -26.25 24.92
N ALA A 246 -14.75 -26.48 25.87
CA ALA A 246 -13.32 -26.26 25.65
C ALA A 246 -12.73 -27.28 24.66
N GLY A 247 -13.14 -28.54 24.76
CA GLY A 247 -12.63 -29.60 23.88
C GLY A 247 -13.18 -29.47 22.46
N VAL A 248 -14.46 -29.14 22.28
CA VAL A 248 -15.00 -28.90 20.92
C VAL A 248 -14.40 -27.67 20.25
N LEU A 249 -14.12 -26.59 21.00
CA LEU A 249 -13.42 -25.41 20.46
C LEU A 249 -11.97 -25.73 20.09
N ALA A 250 -11.28 -26.54 20.91
CA ALA A 250 -9.92 -27.00 20.59
C ALA A 250 -9.90 -27.88 19.34
N ALA A 251 -10.83 -28.83 19.23
CA ALA A 251 -10.98 -29.69 18.05
C ALA A 251 -11.27 -28.85 16.80
N SER A 252 -12.14 -27.85 16.89
CA SER A 252 -12.51 -26.99 15.75
C SER A 252 -11.31 -26.26 15.11
N CYS A 253 -10.27 -25.97 15.89
CA CYS A 253 -9.05 -25.31 15.40
C CYS A 253 -8.16 -26.23 14.55
N GLU A 254 -8.36 -27.55 14.62
CA GLU A 254 -7.55 -28.54 13.91
C GLU A 254 -8.36 -29.29 12.83
N THR A 255 -9.70 -29.23 12.91
CA THR A 255 -10.61 -29.87 11.95
C THR A 255 -10.52 -29.24 10.55
N PRO A 256 -10.39 -30.03 9.47
CA PRO A 256 -10.40 -29.51 8.10
C PRO A 256 -11.63 -28.64 7.78
N LEU A 257 -11.44 -27.55 7.03
CA LEU A 257 -12.52 -26.62 6.69
C LEU A 257 -13.70 -27.29 5.97
N SER A 258 -13.44 -28.32 5.15
CA SER A 258 -14.48 -29.10 4.46
C SER A 258 -15.41 -29.83 5.44
N GLU A 259 -14.90 -30.23 6.60
CA GLU A 259 -15.66 -30.93 7.64
C GLU A 259 -16.42 -29.95 8.52
N LEU A 260 -15.79 -28.83 8.91
CA LEU A 260 -16.45 -27.75 9.67
C LEU A 260 -17.66 -27.17 8.92
N PHE A 261 -17.62 -27.20 7.59
CA PHE A 261 -18.68 -26.71 6.71
C PHE A 261 -19.39 -27.83 5.94
N ALA A 262 -19.29 -29.10 6.35
CA ALA A 262 -19.87 -30.23 5.61
C ALA A 262 -21.41 -30.20 5.53
N SER A 263 -22.08 -29.57 6.51
CA SER A 263 -23.55 -29.52 6.61
C SER A 263 -24.21 -28.49 5.68
N GLN A 264 -23.62 -28.16 4.52
CA GLN A 264 -24.24 -27.29 3.52
C GLN A 264 -25.47 -27.96 2.88
N GLN A 265 -26.56 -28.13 3.64
CA GLN A 265 -27.90 -28.11 3.06
C GLN A 265 -28.04 -26.75 2.37
N GLU A 266 -28.41 -26.80 1.08
CA GLU A 266 -28.48 -25.67 0.17
C GLU A 266 -28.91 -24.37 0.84
N ASN A 267 -27.99 -23.40 0.90
CA ASN A 267 -28.24 -21.98 1.16
C ASN A 267 -29.45 -21.73 2.09
N ASP A 268 -29.38 -22.11 3.37
CA ASP A 268 -30.34 -21.53 4.31
C ASP A 268 -30.05 -20.01 4.36
N PRO A 269 -30.90 -19.17 3.74
CA PRO A 269 -30.67 -17.73 3.68
C PRO A 269 -31.03 -17.06 5.02
N SER A 270 -31.39 -17.83 6.05
CA SER A 270 -31.74 -17.37 7.39
C SER A 270 -30.50 -17.08 8.27
N GLY A 271 -29.36 -17.69 7.97
CA GLY A 271 -28.12 -17.47 8.71
C GLY A 271 -27.64 -16.01 8.62
N LYS A 272 -27.46 -15.37 9.77
CA LYS A 272 -26.89 -14.02 9.86
C LYS A 272 -25.36 -14.11 9.73
N PRO A 273 -24.69 -13.32 8.87
CA PRO A 273 -23.24 -13.21 8.90
C PRO A 273 -22.76 -12.75 10.29
N MET A 274 -21.86 -13.52 10.89
CA MET A 274 -21.35 -13.29 12.24
C MET A 274 -19.83 -13.44 12.30
N ASP A 275 -19.19 -12.66 13.16
CA ASP A 275 -17.78 -12.86 13.49
C ASP A 275 -17.58 -14.14 14.31
N VAL A 276 -16.41 -14.78 14.18
CA VAL A 276 -16.10 -16.02 14.91
C VAL A 276 -16.21 -15.81 16.42
N ALA A 277 -15.76 -14.67 16.94
CA ALA A 277 -15.89 -14.37 18.36
C ALA A 277 -17.33 -14.07 18.77
N GLU A 278 -18.18 -13.58 17.86
CA GLU A 278 -19.62 -13.44 18.12
C GLU A 278 -20.29 -14.82 18.22
N ILE A 279 -19.94 -15.77 17.35
CA ILE A 279 -20.45 -17.15 17.38
C ILE A 279 -20.04 -17.87 18.67
N VAL A 280 -18.74 -17.85 19.00
CA VAL A 280 -18.19 -18.53 20.18
C VAL A 280 -18.79 -17.97 21.46
N ARG A 281 -18.92 -16.63 21.58
CA ARG A 281 -19.57 -16.00 22.74
C ARG A 281 -21.06 -16.34 22.80
N TYR A 282 -21.76 -16.32 21.67
CA TYR A 282 -23.18 -16.64 21.62
C TYR A 282 -23.45 -18.07 22.14
N LEU A 283 -22.60 -19.02 21.79
CA LEU A 283 -22.77 -20.41 22.18
C LEU A 283 -22.34 -20.72 23.61
N PHE A 284 -21.22 -20.16 24.06
CA PHE A 284 -20.53 -20.66 25.27
C PHE A 284 -20.34 -19.58 26.35
N SER A 285 -20.99 -18.41 26.23
CA SER A 285 -20.96 -17.41 27.29
C SER A 285 -21.50 -17.96 28.60
N GLY A 286 -20.72 -17.83 29.67
CA GLY A 286 -21.05 -18.38 30.99
C GLY A 286 -20.56 -19.81 31.24
N GLU A 287 -20.16 -20.56 30.20
CA GLU A 287 -19.59 -21.90 30.34
C GLU A 287 -18.05 -21.86 30.44
N LEU A 288 -17.41 -20.89 29.79
CA LEU A 288 -15.97 -20.67 29.85
C LEU A 288 -15.64 -19.20 30.19
N PRO A 289 -14.45 -18.94 30.78
CA PRO A 289 -13.96 -17.58 30.97
C PRO A 289 -13.87 -16.79 29.66
N ALA A 290 -14.22 -15.51 29.68
CA ALA A 290 -14.23 -14.66 28.49
C ALA A 290 -12.87 -14.61 27.76
N SER A 291 -11.76 -14.57 28.49
CA SER A 291 -10.41 -14.59 27.91
C SER A 291 -10.10 -15.89 27.16
N GLN A 292 -10.62 -17.01 27.65
CA GLN A 292 -10.44 -18.31 27.01
C GLN A 292 -11.29 -18.42 25.74
N LEU A 293 -12.53 -17.90 25.77
CA LEU A 293 -13.37 -17.80 24.57
C LEU A 293 -12.73 -16.91 23.49
N GLU A 294 -12.12 -15.79 23.87
CA GLU A 294 -11.41 -14.91 22.94
C GLU A 294 -10.17 -15.58 22.34
N ALA A 295 -9.39 -16.31 23.15
CA ALA A 295 -8.24 -17.06 22.65
C ALA A 295 -8.64 -18.15 21.66
N PHE A 296 -9.72 -18.90 21.93
CA PHE A 296 -10.24 -19.90 21.00
C PHE A 296 -10.82 -19.26 19.74
N ALA A 297 -11.59 -18.17 19.87
CA ALA A 297 -12.13 -17.46 18.73
C ALA A 297 -11.02 -16.94 17.80
N GLU A 298 -9.92 -16.43 18.35
CA GLU A 298 -8.78 -15.96 17.56
C GLU A 298 -8.05 -17.13 16.85
N ARG A 299 -7.80 -18.24 17.56
CA ARG A 299 -7.21 -19.45 16.95
C ARG A 299 -8.07 -20.00 15.82
N LEU A 300 -9.37 -20.13 16.06
CA LEU A 300 -10.32 -20.61 15.06
C LEU A 300 -10.42 -19.63 13.89
N ARG A 301 -10.38 -18.31 14.14
CA ARG A 301 -10.33 -17.30 13.07
C ARG A 301 -9.08 -17.46 12.21
N MET A 302 -7.91 -17.65 12.80
CA MET A 302 -6.66 -17.88 12.06
C MET A 302 -6.69 -19.18 11.25
N HIS A 303 -7.40 -20.20 11.73
CA HIS A 303 -7.63 -21.45 11.00
C HIS A 303 -8.58 -21.26 9.80
N LEU A 304 -9.70 -20.56 10.00
CA LEU A 304 -10.70 -20.29 8.96
C LEU A 304 -10.24 -19.24 7.93
N MET A 305 -9.39 -18.30 8.35
CA MET A 305 -8.89 -17.19 7.56
C MET A 305 -7.38 -16.99 7.79
N PRO A 306 -6.53 -17.88 7.24
CA PRO A 306 -5.08 -17.82 7.43
C PRO A 306 -4.49 -16.49 6.96
N GLN A 307 -3.50 -15.98 7.69
CA GLN A 307 -2.88 -14.68 7.40
C GLN A 307 -2.13 -14.63 6.05
N ASN A 308 -1.71 -15.77 5.53
CA ASN A 308 -1.04 -15.90 4.23
C ASN A 308 -2.03 -16.00 3.06
N ASP A 309 -3.33 -16.19 3.30
CA ASP A 309 -4.37 -16.15 2.28
C ASP A 309 -5.05 -14.77 2.29
N GLN A 310 -4.58 -13.88 1.40
CA GLN A 310 -5.11 -12.52 1.29
C GLN A 310 -5.30 -12.10 -0.16
N ILE A 311 -6.42 -11.42 -0.40
CA ILE A 311 -6.63 -10.65 -1.61
C ILE A 311 -6.02 -9.26 -1.38
N VAL A 312 -5.08 -8.88 -2.23
CA VAL A 312 -4.39 -7.58 -2.19
C VAL A 312 -4.85 -6.72 -3.36
N ILE A 313 -5.31 -5.51 -3.06
CA ILE A 313 -5.79 -4.54 -4.06
C ILE A 313 -5.08 -3.22 -3.82
N SER A 314 -4.20 -2.79 -4.72
CA SER A 314 -3.52 -1.49 -4.55
C SER A 314 -4.52 -0.33 -4.62
N LEU A 315 -4.25 0.74 -3.88
CA LEU A 315 -5.05 1.96 -3.97
C LEU A 315 -4.98 2.56 -5.38
N PHE A 316 -3.83 2.42 -6.04
CA PHE A 316 -3.68 2.80 -7.44
C PHE A 316 -4.71 2.08 -8.34
N PHE A 317 -4.85 0.76 -8.20
CA PHE A 317 -5.83 0.00 -8.97
C PHE A 317 -7.26 0.48 -8.69
N LEU A 318 -7.62 0.69 -7.42
CA LEU A 318 -8.94 1.18 -7.02
C LEU A 318 -9.29 2.54 -7.64
N GLU A 319 -8.33 3.46 -7.63
CA GLU A 319 -8.54 4.85 -8.03
C GLU A 319 -8.44 5.05 -9.55
N HIS A 320 -7.54 4.32 -10.21
CA HIS A 320 -7.14 4.61 -11.59
C HIS A 320 -7.56 3.54 -12.58
N ILE A 321 -7.67 2.26 -12.17
CA ILE A 321 -7.91 1.15 -13.11
C ILE A 321 -9.36 0.65 -13.03
N LEU A 322 -9.85 0.43 -11.82
CA LEU A 322 -11.21 -0.06 -11.56
C LEU A 322 -12.31 0.73 -12.30
N PRO A 323 -12.31 2.08 -12.35
CA PRO A 323 -13.34 2.85 -13.07
C PRO A 323 -13.40 2.55 -14.57
N HIS A 324 -12.27 2.16 -15.16
CA HIS A 324 -12.16 1.87 -16.59
C HIS A 324 -12.43 0.40 -16.93
N LEU A 325 -11.97 -0.51 -16.07
CA LEU A 325 -12.14 -1.95 -16.22
C LEU A 325 -13.59 -2.38 -15.91
N GLY A 326 -14.19 -1.76 -14.89
CA GLY A 326 -15.53 -2.05 -14.41
C GLY A 326 -15.60 -3.26 -13.48
N ALA A 327 -16.68 -3.33 -12.70
CA ALA A 327 -16.77 -4.20 -11.52
C ALA A 327 -16.48 -5.69 -11.77
N GLY A 328 -17.09 -6.28 -12.80
CA GLY A 328 -16.95 -7.70 -13.13
C GLY A 328 -15.53 -8.09 -13.58
N PRO A 329 -15.03 -7.51 -14.69
CA PRO A 329 -13.68 -7.77 -15.16
C PRO A 329 -12.60 -7.46 -14.11
N ALA A 330 -12.80 -6.42 -13.29
CA ALA A 330 -11.86 -6.08 -12.21
C ALA A 330 -11.76 -7.17 -11.14
N TRP A 331 -12.88 -7.72 -10.67
CA TRP A 331 -12.80 -8.84 -9.72
C TRP A 331 -12.21 -10.10 -10.35
N MET A 332 -12.58 -10.41 -11.60
CA MET A 332 -11.96 -11.52 -12.33
C MET A 332 -10.44 -11.35 -12.40
N TYR A 333 -9.96 -10.16 -12.73
CA TYR A 333 -8.54 -9.83 -12.76
C TYR A 333 -7.87 -10.06 -11.41
N ILE A 334 -8.41 -9.48 -10.34
CA ILE A 334 -7.84 -9.63 -8.98
C ILE A 334 -7.77 -11.11 -8.57
N LEU A 335 -8.83 -11.89 -8.82
CA LEU A 335 -8.89 -13.31 -8.45
C LEU A 335 -7.97 -14.22 -9.30
N LEU A 336 -7.75 -13.89 -10.57
CA LEU A 336 -6.82 -14.62 -11.42
C LEU A 336 -5.37 -14.26 -11.09
N ARG A 337 -5.10 -12.98 -10.82
CA ARG A 337 -3.78 -12.51 -10.38
C ARG A 337 -3.38 -13.14 -9.06
N ASP A 338 -4.30 -13.25 -8.12
CA ASP A 338 -4.09 -13.93 -6.84
C ASP A 338 -3.65 -15.39 -7.02
N ARG A 339 -4.32 -16.14 -7.92
CA ARG A 339 -3.95 -17.53 -8.28
C ARG A 339 -2.61 -17.67 -8.99
N CYS A 340 -2.09 -16.60 -9.59
CA CYS A 340 -0.76 -16.59 -10.19
C CYS A 340 0.38 -16.69 -9.15
N TYR A 341 0.04 -16.57 -7.86
CA TYR A 341 0.95 -16.71 -6.72
C TYR A 341 0.67 -17.97 -5.87
N GLU A 342 -0.26 -18.85 -6.28
CA GLU A 342 -0.53 -20.14 -5.63
C GLU A 342 0.52 -21.20 -6.08
N GLY A 343 1.73 -21.16 -5.51
CA GLY A 343 2.78 -22.15 -5.76
C GLY A 343 4.18 -21.66 -5.37
N GLN A 344 5.07 -22.56 -4.95
CA GLN A 344 6.44 -22.27 -4.52
C GLN A 344 7.20 -21.42 -5.56
N ASP A 345 7.63 -20.21 -5.15
CA ASP A 345 8.66 -19.31 -5.71
C ASP A 345 8.71 -18.99 -7.22
N GLU A 346 7.77 -19.48 -8.06
CA GLU A 346 7.69 -19.11 -9.47
C GLU A 346 6.54 -18.15 -9.76
N GLN A 347 6.89 -16.92 -10.18
CA GLN A 347 5.93 -15.96 -10.72
C GLN A 347 5.36 -16.48 -12.05
N ARG A 348 4.12 -16.97 -12.05
CA ARG A 348 3.44 -17.47 -13.26
C ARG A 348 2.43 -16.45 -13.73
N ASP A 349 2.63 -15.83 -14.89
CA ASP A 349 1.66 -14.90 -15.49
C ASP A 349 0.53 -15.64 -16.24
N ILE A 350 0.46 -16.97 -16.12
CA ILE A 350 -0.54 -17.82 -16.79
C ILE A 350 -1.34 -18.57 -15.74
N CYS A 351 -2.67 -18.46 -15.82
CA CYS A 351 -3.61 -19.13 -14.94
C CYS A 351 -4.63 -19.92 -15.76
N THR A 352 -4.81 -21.21 -15.43
CA THR A 352 -5.83 -22.07 -16.04
C THR A 352 -6.98 -22.31 -15.08
N VAL A 353 -8.20 -22.02 -15.53
CA VAL A 353 -9.44 -22.25 -14.79
C VAL A 353 -10.15 -23.48 -15.35
N SER A 354 -10.09 -24.59 -14.61
CA SER A 354 -10.55 -25.91 -15.08
C SER A 354 -12.04 -25.95 -15.42
N GLY A 355 -12.91 -25.29 -14.64
CA GLY A 355 -14.35 -25.22 -14.88
C GLY A 355 -14.78 -24.09 -15.83
N GLY A 356 -13.82 -23.44 -16.50
CA GLY A 356 -14.07 -22.46 -17.55
C GLY A 356 -14.85 -21.22 -17.11
N TYR A 357 -15.71 -20.71 -17.99
CA TYR A 357 -16.51 -19.51 -17.70
C TYR A 357 -17.55 -19.73 -16.60
N ALA A 358 -18.03 -20.97 -16.41
CA ALA A 358 -18.98 -21.29 -15.35
C ALA A 358 -18.35 -21.11 -13.96
N GLU A 359 -17.12 -21.58 -13.79
CA GLU A 359 -16.39 -21.42 -12.53
C GLU A 359 -16.12 -19.94 -12.21
N ILE A 360 -15.66 -19.15 -13.19
CA ILE A 360 -15.44 -17.71 -13.02
C ILE A 360 -16.75 -16.99 -12.66
N ALA A 361 -17.85 -17.36 -13.31
CA ALA A 361 -19.16 -16.78 -13.02
C ALA A 361 -19.62 -17.12 -11.60
N ASN A 362 -19.35 -18.34 -11.12
CA ASN A 362 -19.67 -18.77 -9.76
C ASN A 362 -18.88 -17.99 -8.70
N TRP A 363 -17.57 -17.75 -8.91
CA TRP A 363 -16.78 -16.91 -7.99
C TRP A 363 -17.40 -15.52 -7.77
N LEU A 364 -18.05 -15.00 -8.80
CA LEU A 364 -18.62 -13.65 -8.84
C LEU A 364 -20.14 -13.63 -8.62
N GLY A 365 -20.79 -14.76 -8.33
CA GLY A 365 -22.24 -14.79 -8.15
C GLY A 365 -23.05 -14.43 -9.40
N ILE A 366 -22.47 -14.67 -10.59
CA ILE A 366 -23.09 -14.37 -11.88
C ILE A 366 -23.79 -15.63 -12.39
N SER A 367 -25.10 -15.55 -12.60
CA SER A 367 -25.89 -16.70 -13.07
C SER A 367 -25.70 -17.05 -14.54
N ARG A 368 -25.20 -16.11 -15.36
CA ARG A 368 -25.03 -16.28 -16.81
C ARG A 368 -23.54 -16.26 -17.19
N PRO A 369 -22.89 -17.43 -17.37
CA PRO A 369 -21.47 -17.52 -17.76
C PRO A 369 -21.11 -16.77 -19.05
N MET A 370 -22.06 -16.63 -19.98
CA MET A 370 -21.89 -15.81 -21.18
C MET A 370 -21.51 -14.35 -20.87
N THR A 371 -21.85 -13.84 -19.70
CA THR A 371 -21.45 -12.49 -19.27
C THR A 371 -19.93 -12.37 -19.15
N VAL A 372 -19.24 -13.43 -18.71
CA VAL A 372 -17.77 -13.46 -18.60
C VAL A 372 -17.15 -13.43 -19.99
N TYR A 373 -17.68 -14.25 -20.91
CA TYR A 373 -17.26 -14.24 -22.32
C TYR A 373 -17.46 -12.88 -23.01
N GLU A 374 -18.59 -12.21 -22.75
CA GLU A 374 -18.91 -10.89 -23.29
C GLU A 374 -17.89 -9.81 -22.85
N TRP A 375 -17.13 -10.02 -21.76
CA TRP A 375 -16.05 -9.10 -21.36
C TRP A 375 -14.84 -9.14 -22.30
N PHE A 376 -14.58 -10.29 -22.93
CA PHE A 376 -13.44 -10.51 -23.85
C PHE A 376 -13.81 -10.41 -25.33
N ASN A 377 -15.11 -10.46 -25.66
CA ASN A 377 -15.56 -10.52 -27.06
C ASN A 377 -16.60 -9.43 -27.41
N GLY A 378 -16.97 -8.59 -26.44
CA GLY A 378 -18.03 -7.60 -26.60
C GLY A 378 -19.44 -8.22 -26.63
N ARG A 379 -20.45 -7.35 -26.71
CA ARG A 379 -21.86 -7.74 -26.88
C ARG A 379 -22.28 -7.55 -28.34
N TYR A 380 -23.02 -8.52 -28.88
CA TYR A 380 -23.49 -8.52 -30.27
C TYR A 380 -25.00 -8.18 -30.37
N GLY A 381 -25.42 -7.61 -31.50
CA GLY A 381 -26.82 -7.40 -31.89
C GLY A 381 -27.55 -6.22 -31.21
N LYS A 382 -28.89 -6.17 -31.33
CA LYS A 382 -29.77 -5.07 -30.83
C LYS A 382 -29.68 -4.79 -29.31
N LYS A 383 -29.02 -5.68 -28.55
CA LYS A 383 -28.76 -5.54 -27.10
C LYS A 383 -27.42 -4.86 -26.77
N ALA A 384 -26.62 -4.53 -27.79
CA ALA A 384 -25.49 -3.62 -27.68
C ALA A 384 -25.99 -2.17 -27.49
N LYS A 385 -26.75 -1.91 -26.41
CA LYS A 385 -26.73 -0.54 -25.87
C LYS A 385 -25.27 -0.25 -25.55
N GLU A 386 -24.80 0.96 -25.82
CA GLU A 386 -23.39 1.34 -25.70
C GLU A 386 -22.97 1.89 -24.29
N PRO A 387 -23.30 1.33 -23.10
CA PRO A 387 -22.62 1.77 -21.89
C PRO A 387 -21.31 0.98 -21.74
N GLY A 388 -20.21 1.58 -22.21
CA GLY A 388 -18.86 1.11 -21.90
C GLY A 388 -17.95 0.84 -23.10
N LYS A 389 -17.88 1.79 -24.07
CA LYS A 389 -17.03 1.73 -25.30
C LYS A 389 -15.55 1.37 -25.09
N LEU A 390 -15.10 1.22 -23.85
CA LEU A 390 -13.69 1.07 -23.46
C LEU A 390 -13.42 -0.11 -22.52
N ARG A 391 -14.45 -0.80 -21.99
CA ARG A 391 -14.26 -1.85 -20.98
C ARG A 391 -13.62 -3.11 -21.54
N HIS A 392 -14.06 -3.52 -22.73
CA HIS A 392 -13.52 -4.70 -23.41
C HIS A 392 -12.04 -4.53 -23.79
N PRO A 393 -11.63 -3.43 -24.46
CA PRO A 393 -10.21 -3.22 -24.77
C PRO A 393 -9.31 -3.09 -23.54
N VAL A 394 -9.79 -2.42 -22.48
CA VAL A 394 -9.04 -2.32 -21.21
C VAL A 394 -8.93 -3.69 -20.54
N THR A 395 -9.98 -4.52 -20.59
CA THR A 395 -9.91 -5.90 -20.07
C THR A 395 -8.81 -6.71 -20.76
N LEU A 396 -8.68 -6.58 -22.09
CA LEU A 396 -7.66 -7.28 -22.86
C LEU A 396 -6.22 -6.85 -22.54
N ALA A 397 -6.02 -5.66 -21.98
CA ALA A 397 -4.69 -5.22 -21.52
C ALA A 397 -4.27 -5.90 -20.21
N TYR A 398 -5.23 -6.34 -19.39
CA TYR A 398 -4.96 -7.00 -18.10
C TYR A 398 -5.12 -8.51 -18.15
N LEU A 399 -5.97 -9.01 -19.04
CA LEU A 399 -6.32 -10.42 -19.18
C LEU A 399 -6.40 -10.79 -20.66
N LYS A 400 -5.57 -11.74 -21.10
CA LYS A 400 -5.65 -12.33 -22.44
C LYS A 400 -6.06 -13.79 -22.35
N ASN A 401 -7.19 -14.15 -22.96
CA ASN A 401 -7.55 -15.55 -23.13
C ASN A 401 -6.63 -16.18 -24.19
N LEU A 402 -5.97 -17.30 -23.85
CA LEU A 402 -5.01 -17.99 -24.70
C LEU A 402 -5.60 -19.21 -25.43
N ASP A 403 -6.84 -19.60 -25.14
CA ASP A 403 -7.45 -20.75 -25.81
C ASP A 403 -7.95 -20.35 -27.19
N GLU A 404 -7.18 -20.69 -28.23
CA GLU A 404 -7.50 -20.41 -29.64
C GLU A 404 -8.27 -21.57 -30.32
N GLY A 405 -8.65 -22.62 -29.58
CA GLY A 405 -9.29 -23.83 -30.11
C GLY A 405 -10.82 -23.93 -29.92
N ARG A 406 -11.49 -24.78 -30.72
CA ARG A 406 -12.92 -25.11 -30.54
C ARG A 406 -13.14 -25.85 -29.21
N ALA A 407 -13.65 -25.15 -28.20
CA ALA A 407 -14.06 -25.74 -26.93
C ALA A 407 -15.21 -26.75 -27.15
N LYS A 408 -15.11 -27.95 -26.54
CA LYS A 408 -16.17 -28.97 -26.58
C LYS A 408 -17.47 -28.48 -25.91
N ASN A 409 -17.33 -27.70 -24.83
CA ASN A 409 -18.42 -27.08 -24.10
C ASN A 409 -18.08 -25.60 -23.81
N PHE A 410 -18.95 -24.68 -24.24
CA PHE A 410 -18.73 -23.25 -24.06
C PHE A 410 -18.57 -22.83 -22.59
N THR A 411 -19.36 -23.38 -21.67
CA THR A 411 -19.41 -22.91 -20.26
C THR A 411 -18.35 -23.57 -19.40
N GLN A 412 -18.17 -24.88 -19.52
CA GLN A 412 -17.39 -25.69 -18.58
C GLN A 412 -15.99 -26.07 -19.09
N SER A 413 -15.68 -25.90 -20.37
CA SER A 413 -14.35 -26.27 -20.85
C SER A 413 -13.29 -25.37 -20.21
N PRO A 414 -12.13 -25.91 -19.81
CA PRO A 414 -11.05 -25.14 -19.20
C PRO A 414 -10.73 -23.86 -19.95
N ARG A 415 -10.37 -22.81 -19.20
CA ARG A 415 -9.96 -21.52 -19.76
C ARG A 415 -8.59 -21.10 -19.30
N THR A 416 -7.67 -20.84 -20.22
CA THR A 416 -6.31 -20.38 -19.92
C THR A 416 -6.20 -18.87 -20.16
N PHE A 417 -5.72 -18.14 -19.17
CA PHE A 417 -5.54 -16.69 -19.23
C PHE A 417 -4.09 -16.33 -18.97
N ARG A 418 -3.53 -15.44 -19.79
CA ARG A 418 -2.38 -14.62 -19.39
C ARG A 418 -2.88 -13.43 -18.58
N VAL A 419 -2.29 -13.21 -17.42
CA VAL A 419 -2.69 -12.23 -16.41
C VAL A 419 -1.54 -11.23 -16.22
N LEU A 420 -1.85 -9.95 -16.36
CA LEU A 420 -0.88 -8.90 -16.08
C LEU A 420 -0.64 -8.78 -14.57
N LEU A 421 0.57 -9.06 -14.11
CA LEU A 421 0.88 -9.06 -12.67
C LEU A 421 1.11 -7.66 -12.10
N ASN A 422 1.52 -6.70 -12.93
CA ASN A 422 1.68 -5.30 -12.58
C ASN A 422 0.38 -4.51 -12.75
N ASP A 423 0.11 -3.56 -11.85
CA ASP A 423 -1.08 -2.70 -11.93
C ASP A 423 -1.08 -1.78 -13.16
N ILE A 424 0.11 -1.51 -13.72
CA ILE A 424 0.29 -0.72 -14.94
C ILE A 424 0.95 -1.63 -15.99
N PRO A 425 0.38 -1.73 -17.21
CA PRO A 425 1.04 -2.41 -18.32
C PRO A 425 2.46 -1.86 -18.55
N PRO A 426 3.49 -2.72 -18.64
CA PRO A 426 4.88 -2.28 -18.79
C PRO A 426 5.10 -1.38 -20.02
N GLU A 427 4.31 -1.57 -21.08
CA GLU A 427 4.36 -0.75 -22.29
C GLU A 427 3.95 0.70 -22.04
N ILE A 428 3.02 0.93 -21.09
CA ILE A 428 2.62 2.28 -20.67
C ILE A 428 3.74 2.91 -19.84
N MET A 429 4.36 2.14 -18.95
CA MET A 429 5.50 2.61 -18.14
C MET A 429 6.69 2.98 -19.01
N GLN A 430 6.99 2.17 -20.02
CA GLN A 430 8.05 2.43 -20.99
C GLN A 430 7.76 3.70 -21.80
N ALA A 431 6.53 3.87 -22.30
CA ALA A 431 6.14 5.08 -23.02
C ALA A 431 6.19 6.36 -22.18
N VAL A 432 6.07 6.26 -20.85
CA VAL A 432 6.25 7.39 -19.91
C VAL A 432 7.73 7.71 -19.70
N LEU A 433 8.59 6.69 -19.67
CA LEU A 433 10.05 6.85 -19.51
C LEU A 433 10.73 7.39 -20.77
N GLU A 434 10.20 7.09 -21.95
CA GLU A 434 10.77 7.49 -23.24
C GLU A 434 10.37 8.93 -23.68
N ASN A 435 9.50 9.61 -22.92
CA ASN A 435 8.92 10.91 -23.29
C ASN A 435 9.54 12.04 -22.45
N ASP A 436 10.74 12.51 -22.82
CA ASP A 436 11.57 13.41 -21.99
C ASP A 436 11.60 14.88 -22.43
N GLU A 437 10.74 15.37 -23.35
CA GLU A 437 10.76 16.79 -23.73
C GLU A 437 9.38 17.44 -23.86
N GLU A 438 9.30 18.70 -23.44
CA GLU A 438 8.14 19.62 -23.45
C GLU A 438 7.61 20.01 -24.85
N ALA A 439 7.69 19.13 -25.85
CA ALA A 439 7.35 19.47 -27.24
C ALA A 439 6.06 18.79 -27.73
N TYR A 440 4.97 19.57 -27.69
CA TYR A 440 3.77 19.48 -28.55
C TYR A 440 2.88 18.22 -28.48
N ALA A 441 1.59 18.43 -28.77
CA ALA A 441 0.54 17.44 -28.66
C ALA A 441 0.51 16.39 -29.80
N ASP A 442 0.00 15.21 -29.42
CA ASP A 442 -0.70 14.17 -30.18
C ASP A 442 0.07 13.01 -30.89
N PHE A 443 -0.08 11.84 -30.26
CA PHE A 443 0.12 10.43 -30.64
C PHE A 443 1.46 9.98 -31.28
N SER A 444 2.17 9.12 -30.55
CA SER A 444 3.37 8.42 -31.02
C SER A 444 3.03 6.95 -31.35
N ILE A 445 3.50 6.47 -32.50
CA ILE A 445 3.59 5.04 -32.84
C ILE A 445 5.08 4.68 -32.82
N VAL A 446 5.50 3.81 -31.89
CA VAL A 446 6.90 3.42 -31.71
C VAL A 446 7.15 2.06 -32.35
N PHE A 447 8.20 1.95 -33.18
CA PHE A 447 8.67 0.69 -33.77
C PHE A 447 10.09 0.41 -33.28
N THR A 448 10.40 -0.83 -32.90
CA THR A 448 11.63 -1.15 -32.16
C THR A 448 12.78 -1.76 -32.96
N ARG A 449 12.62 -2.29 -34.19
CA ARG A 449 13.73 -2.68 -35.10
C ARG A 449 13.23 -3.07 -36.50
N PHE A 450 13.86 -2.56 -37.57
CA PHE A 450 13.41 -2.80 -38.97
C PHE A 450 14.20 -3.88 -39.73
N SER A 451 15.47 -4.18 -39.40
CA SER A 451 16.27 -5.30 -39.93
C SER A 451 17.62 -5.35 -39.20
N TYR A 452 18.33 -6.49 -39.19
CA TYR A 452 19.68 -6.61 -38.64
C TYR A 452 20.80 -6.41 -39.67
N ASP A 453 20.62 -6.81 -40.94
CA ASP A 453 21.78 -7.05 -41.82
C ASP A 453 21.75 -6.41 -43.23
N LEU A 454 20.80 -5.52 -43.61
CA LEU A 454 20.96 -4.48 -44.67
C LEU A 454 19.65 -3.69 -44.95
N TYR A 455 19.84 -2.42 -45.38
CA TYR A 455 18.91 -1.37 -45.84
C TYR A 455 17.52 -1.22 -45.20
N ALA A 456 17.26 -0.06 -44.58
CA ALA A 456 15.92 0.39 -44.21
C ALA A 456 15.60 1.73 -44.91
N THR A 457 14.54 1.74 -45.71
CA THR A 457 13.82 2.98 -46.07
C THR A 457 12.35 2.73 -45.73
N PHE A 458 11.68 3.68 -45.08
CA PHE A 458 10.24 3.58 -44.85
C PHE A 458 9.51 4.80 -45.43
N SER A 459 8.44 4.52 -46.14
CA SER A 459 7.47 5.50 -46.63
C SER A 459 6.10 4.92 -46.34
N ILE A 460 5.20 5.70 -45.72
CA ILE A 460 3.85 5.23 -45.42
C ILE A 460 2.97 5.50 -46.64
N ILE A 461 2.75 4.46 -47.45
CA ILE A 461 1.74 4.43 -48.52
C ILE A 461 0.88 3.19 -48.26
N PHE A 462 -0.41 3.40 -48.01
CA PHE A 462 -1.34 2.32 -47.69
C PHE A 462 -1.94 1.71 -48.96
N THR A 463 -1.87 0.38 -49.11
CA THR A 463 -2.37 -0.31 -50.31
C THR A 463 -3.38 -1.43 -50.06
N CYS A 464 -3.31 -2.23 -48.99
CA CYS A 464 -4.44 -3.09 -48.56
C CYS A 464 -4.35 -3.45 -47.06
N PHE A 465 -5.46 -3.32 -46.32
CA PHE A 465 -5.49 -3.35 -44.85
C PHE A 465 -6.06 -4.66 -44.25
N SER A 466 -6.72 -5.52 -45.05
CA SER A 466 -7.12 -6.92 -44.76
C SER A 466 -7.67 -7.53 -46.07
N GLU A 467 -7.43 -8.81 -46.35
CA GLU A 467 -8.08 -9.50 -47.49
C GLU A 467 -9.48 -10.03 -47.16
N ASP A 468 -9.83 -10.18 -45.88
CA ASP A 468 -11.19 -10.50 -45.44
C ASP A 468 -11.65 -9.52 -44.35
N LEU A 469 -12.50 -8.59 -44.80
CA LEU A 469 -13.37 -7.64 -44.09
C LEU A 469 -12.98 -7.19 -42.65
N TYR A 470 -12.68 -5.89 -42.57
CA TYR A 470 -12.58 -4.99 -41.41
C TYR A 470 -11.24 -4.96 -40.64
N ALA A 471 -10.33 -4.09 -41.07
CA ALA A 471 -9.26 -3.59 -40.21
C ALA A 471 -9.68 -2.24 -39.60
N THR A 472 -9.65 -2.13 -38.26
CA THR A 472 -10.03 -0.92 -37.52
C THR A 472 -8.89 -0.49 -36.60
N CYS A 473 -8.31 0.69 -36.82
CA CYS A 473 -7.34 1.31 -35.93
C CYS A 473 -8.07 2.23 -34.93
N ARG A 474 -7.85 2.05 -33.61
CA ARG A 474 -8.49 2.87 -32.56
C ARG A 474 -7.47 3.33 -31.52
N VAL A 475 -7.44 4.64 -31.26
CA VAL A 475 -6.60 5.28 -30.22
C VAL A 475 -7.42 5.51 -28.95
N PHE A 476 -6.98 4.94 -27.82
CA PHE A 476 -7.71 4.99 -26.55
C PHE A 476 -7.33 6.21 -25.70
N LYS A 477 -8.12 7.30 -25.79
CA LYS A 477 -8.01 8.48 -24.90
C LYS A 477 -8.05 8.23 -23.36
N PRO A 478 -8.73 7.20 -22.80
CA PRO A 478 -8.89 7.05 -21.35
C PRO A 478 -7.63 6.70 -20.58
N LEU A 479 -6.66 6.03 -21.21
CA LEU A 479 -5.37 5.70 -20.61
C LEU A 479 -4.33 6.80 -20.85
N ASN A 480 -4.67 7.87 -21.58
CA ASN A 480 -3.75 8.98 -21.81
C ASN A 480 -3.43 9.75 -20.51
N SER A 481 -4.30 9.69 -19.49
CA SER A 481 -3.96 10.23 -18.16
C SER A 481 -2.78 9.49 -17.51
N LEU A 482 -2.56 8.22 -17.85
CA LEU A 482 -1.40 7.43 -17.42
C LEU A 482 -0.13 7.76 -18.22
N LYS A 483 -0.24 8.46 -19.36
CA LYS A 483 0.91 8.85 -20.20
C LYS A 483 1.59 10.13 -19.74
N ASN A 484 0.97 10.89 -18.85
CA ASN A 484 1.53 12.14 -18.36
C ASN A 484 2.08 11.94 -16.94
N PRO A 485 3.42 11.89 -16.75
CA PRO A 485 4.03 11.69 -15.44
C PRO A 485 3.63 12.79 -14.44
N LYS A 486 3.36 14.03 -14.90
CA LYS A 486 2.88 15.13 -14.03
C LYS A 486 1.47 14.87 -13.48
N THR A 487 0.61 14.12 -14.19
CA THR A 487 -0.74 13.77 -13.71
C THR A 487 -0.72 12.59 -12.72
N LEU A 488 0.23 11.66 -12.89
CA LEU A 488 0.46 10.52 -11.99
C LEU A 488 1.19 10.92 -10.70
N LEU A 489 2.06 11.94 -10.76
CA LEU A 489 2.80 12.49 -9.63
C LEU A 489 2.03 13.59 -8.88
N LYS A 490 1.04 14.25 -9.52
CA LYS A 490 0.07 15.12 -8.85
C LYS A 490 -0.93 14.29 -8.05
N THR A 491 -0.47 13.75 -6.94
CA THR A 491 -1.36 13.34 -5.85
C THR A 491 -2.06 14.59 -5.32
N SER A 492 -3.25 14.92 -5.81
CA SER A 492 -4.21 15.61 -4.95
C SER A 492 -4.80 14.56 -4.00
N PRO A 493 -4.60 14.63 -2.67
CA PRO A 493 -5.59 14.04 -1.80
C PRO A 493 -6.93 14.71 -2.12
N LEU A 494 -8.03 13.96 -2.02
CA LEU A 494 -9.41 14.46 -2.20
C LEU A 494 -9.83 15.51 -1.14
N ILE A 495 -8.89 16.22 -0.51
CA ILE A 495 -9.07 17.20 0.56
C ILE A 495 -8.06 18.35 0.33
N PRO A 496 -8.50 19.55 -0.07
CA PRO A 496 -7.74 20.77 0.22
C PRO A 496 -7.92 21.11 1.71
N PRO A 497 -6.87 21.51 2.43
CA PRO A 497 -7.03 22.06 3.77
C PRO A 497 -7.81 23.41 3.70
N GLN A 498 -8.41 23.85 4.82
CA GLN A 498 -9.10 25.16 4.93
C GLN A 498 -8.37 26.18 5.82
N GLU A 499 -8.08 27.37 5.24
CA GLU A 499 -7.37 28.50 5.85
C GLU A 499 -7.95 29.07 7.12
N LYS A 500 -7.08 29.15 8.15
CA LYS A 500 -7.27 30.00 9.32
C LYS A 500 -6.07 30.90 9.62
N LYS A 501 -6.37 32.20 9.48
CA LYS A 501 -5.68 33.43 9.93
C LYS A 501 -4.58 33.31 11.00
N LYS A 502 -3.41 33.79 10.57
CA LYS A 502 -2.18 34.24 11.25
C LYS A 502 -2.30 34.65 12.73
N SER A 503 -1.43 34.07 13.57
CA SER A 503 -0.95 34.68 14.82
C SER A 503 0.58 34.52 14.96
N ARG A 504 1.19 35.40 15.78
CA ARG A 504 2.60 35.84 15.74
C ARG A 504 3.65 34.77 16.09
N HIS A 505 4.73 34.77 15.30
CA HIS A 505 5.95 33.98 15.46
C HIS A 505 6.56 34.01 16.87
N LYS A 506 6.96 32.82 17.34
CA LYS A 506 8.00 32.64 18.35
C LYS A 506 9.06 31.70 17.76
N GLU A 507 10.29 32.19 17.63
CA GLU A 507 11.46 31.39 17.26
C GLU A 507 11.62 30.23 18.25
N LYS A 508 11.80 29.02 17.73
CA LYS A 508 12.28 27.87 18.50
C LYS A 508 13.47 27.26 17.78
N THR A 509 14.62 27.40 18.43
CA THR A 509 15.91 26.76 18.17
C THR A 509 15.93 25.36 18.81
N GLY A 510 16.57 24.38 18.17
CA GLY A 510 16.93 23.11 18.81
C GLY A 510 16.99 21.85 17.92
N VAL A 511 18.19 21.60 17.37
CA VAL A 511 18.83 20.32 16.98
C VAL A 511 18.10 19.30 16.09
N GLY A 512 18.36 19.46 14.78
CA GLY A 512 18.71 18.45 13.76
C GLY A 512 18.30 16.98 13.97
N SER A 513 17.30 16.55 13.20
CA SER A 513 16.98 15.14 12.94
C SER A 513 18.22 14.42 12.37
N MET A 514 18.96 13.66 13.20
CA MET A 514 20.21 12.92 12.88
C MET A 514 20.08 11.85 11.77
N THR A 515 18.95 11.84 11.07
CA THR A 515 18.54 10.93 10.00
C THR A 515 18.79 11.49 8.59
N TYR A 516 18.93 12.81 8.41
CA TYR A 516 19.26 13.45 7.11
C TYR A 516 19.93 14.83 7.28
N TRP A 517 20.57 15.35 6.24
CA TRP A 517 21.21 16.67 6.26
C TRP A 517 20.20 17.82 6.14
N ASP A 518 19.83 18.45 7.26
CA ASP A 518 18.97 19.64 7.28
C ASP A 518 19.79 20.90 6.91
N LEU A 519 19.52 21.44 5.71
CA LEU A 519 20.21 22.63 5.20
C LEU A 519 19.99 23.87 6.07
N ASN A 520 18.81 24.06 6.65
CA ASN A 520 18.55 25.24 7.48
C ASN A 520 19.35 25.18 8.78
N HIS A 521 19.46 23.98 9.36
CA HIS A 521 20.31 23.74 10.53
C HIS A 521 21.78 23.98 10.21
N LEU A 522 22.29 23.44 9.10
CA LEU A 522 23.67 23.63 8.64
C LEU A 522 23.98 25.11 8.38
N LEU A 523 23.07 25.86 7.75
CA LEU A 523 23.23 27.30 7.51
C LEU A 523 23.09 28.14 8.78
N ALA A 524 22.42 27.62 9.81
CA ALA A 524 22.36 28.23 11.14
C ALA A 524 23.70 28.04 11.87
N ILE A 525 24.24 26.82 11.90
CA ILE A 525 25.55 26.50 12.49
C ILE A 525 26.66 27.30 11.79
N ASN A 526 26.62 27.38 10.46
CA ASN A 526 27.65 28.05 9.66
C ASN A 526 27.37 29.55 9.41
N VAL A 527 26.46 30.16 10.18
CA VAL A 527 26.20 31.62 10.23
C VAL A 527 25.97 32.27 8.84
N ALA A 528 25.23 31.59 7.95
CA ALA A 528 24.88 32.17 6.64
C ALA A 528 23.90 33.35 6.79
N SER A 529 24.09 34.44 6.04
CA SER A 529 23.19 35.61 6.10
C SER A 529 21.77 35.26 5.60
N PRO A 530 20.72 35.95 6.08
CA PRO A 530 19.35 35.70 5.63
C PRO A 530 19.19 35.78 4.10
N GLN A 531 19.90 36.73 3.46
CA GLN A 531 19.91 36.88 2.00
C GLN A 531 20.48 35.63 1.29
N LYS A 532 21.57 35.05 1.82
CA LYS A 532 22.18 33.83 1.26
C LYS A 532 21.33 32.60 1.52
N ARG A 533 20.68 32.50 2.70
CA ARG A 533 19.72 31.45 3.03
C ARG A 533 18.53 31.46 2.08
N ASP A 534 17.98 32.64 1.80
CA ASP A 534 16.88 32.81 0.85
C ASP A 534 17.30 32.48 -0.59
N ALA A 535 18.51 32.87 -1.00
CA ALA A 535 19.03 32.53 -2.32
C ALA A 535 19.19 31.01 -2.51
N LEU A 536 19.77 30.31 -1.52
CA LEU A 536 19.94 28.86 -1.55
C LEU A 536 18.61 28.12 -1.57
N ARG A 537 17.63 28.57 -0.77
CA ARG A 537 16.28 28.01 -0.76
C ARG A 537 15.59 28.18 -2.12
N LYS A 538 15.69 29.36 -2.74
CA LYS A 538 15.11 29.62 -4.07
C LYS A 538 15.75 28.79 -5.19
N ALA A 539 17.03 28.42 -5.04
CA ALA A 539 17.75 27.59 -5.99
C ALA A 539 17.46 26.08 -5.85
N GLY A 540 16.70 25.65 -4.84
CA GLY A 540 16.44 24.23 -4.59
C GLY A 540 17.65 23.47 -4.04
N ALA A 541 18.53 24.16 -3.31
CA ALA A 541 19.69 23.56 -2.65
C ALA A 541 19.27 22.53 -1.59
N ASN A 542 19.99 21.42 -1.48
CA ASN A 542 19.80 20.41 -0.44
C ASN A 542 21.00 20.33 0.52
N GLY A 543 20.77 19.81 1.73
CA GLY A 543 21.79 19.73 2.77
C GLY A 543 22.94 18.79 2.40
N GLU A 544 22.67 17.71 1.66
CA GLU A 544 23.69 16.76 1.20
C GLU A 544 24.75 17.44 0.32
N THR A 545 24.32 18.26 -0.66
CA THR A 545 25.24 18.98 -1.55
C THR A 545 26.07 19.99 -0.76
N PHE A 546 25.43 20.73 0.16
CA PHE A 546 26.13 21.68 1.01
C PHE A 546 27.19 21.00 1.90
N VAL A 547 26.84 19.85 2.48
CA VAL A 547 27.76 19.02 3.28
C VAL A 547 28.88 18.44 2.44
N ALA A 548 28.60 17.99 1.21
CA ALA A 548 29.65 17.50 0.31
C ALA A 548 30.71 18.58 0.03
N TRP A 549 30.30 19.84 -0.16
CA TRP A 549 31.24 20.95 -0.34
C TRP A 549 31.97 21.35 0.94
N ILE A 550 31.35 21.24 2.12
CA ILE A 550 32.05 21.38 3.41
C ILE A 550 33.09 20.28 3.57
N LEU A 551 32.71 19.01 3.38
CA LEU A 551 33.61 17.85 3.49
C LEU A 551 34.79 17.97 2.53
N TYR A 552 34.55 18.42 1.30
CA TYR A 552 35.60 18.62 0.31
C TYR A 552 36.69 19.59 0.78
N ALA A 553 36.33 20.67 1.48
CA ALA A 553 37.30 21.62 2.01
C ALA A 553 38.30 21.00 2.99
N TYR A 554 37.92 19.90 3.65
CA TYR A 554 38.73 19.14 4.59
C TYR A 554 39.44 17.92 3.97
N THR A 555 39.29 17.72 2.65
CA THR A 555 40.07 16.70 1.90
C THR A 555 41.40 17.29 1.41
N PRO A 556 42.41 16.46 1.07
CA PRO A 556 43.65 16.96 0.45
C PRO A 556 43.42 17.77 -0.83
N ALA A 557 42.36 17.46 -1.59
CA ALA A 557 41.99 18.19 -2.80
C ALA A 557 41.39 19.58 -2.52
N GLY A 558 40.82 19.80 -1.33
CA GLY A 558 40.24 21.07 -0.88
C GLY A 558 41.22 22.00 -0.19
N ALA A 559 42.45 21.57 0.11
CA ALA A 559 43.47 22.37 0.80
C ALA A 559 43.84 23.68 0.06
N GLY A 560 43.54 23.79 -1.24
CA GLY A 560 43.75 24.99 -2.05
C GLY A 560 42.63 26.04 -1.98
N LEU A 561 41.58 25.83 -1.20
CA LEU A 561 40.47 26.79 -1.08
C LEU A 561 40.90 28.04 -0.30
N HIS A 562 40.51 29.22 -0.81
CA HIS A 562 40.75 30.50 -0.13
C HIS A 562 40.07 30.62 1.24
N ASP A 563 38.93 29.93 1.40
CA ASP A 563 38.22 29.82 2.66
C ASP A 563 38.52 28.46 3.28
N SER A 564 39.44 28.40 4.25
CA SER A 564 39.80 27.18 4.98
C SER A 564 38.62 26.55 5.72
N SER A 565 37.59 27.35 5.96
CA SER A 565 36.34 26.98 6.59
C SER A 565 35.42 26.17 5.65
N GLY A 566 35.65 26.27 4.34
CA GLY A 566 34.84 25.66 3.29
C GLY A 566 33.44 26.27 3.09
N VAL A 567 32.95 27.10 4.02
CA VAL A 567 31.55 27.57 4.03
C VAL A 567 31.23 28.50 2.89
N SER A 568 32.08 29.48 2.60
CA SER A 568 31.85 30.43 1.50
C SER A 568 31.88 29.72 0.16
N ASN A 569 32.76 28.74 0.02
CA ASN A 569 32.84 27.88 -1.17
C ASN A 569 31.58 27.00 -1.28
N ALA A 570 31.17 26.34 -0.19
CA ALA A 570 29.97 25.53 -0.15
C ALA A 570 28.71 26.34 -0.50
N ILE A 571 28.57 27.57 0.00
CA ILE A 571 27.47 28.46 -0.40
C ILE A 571 27.53 28.77 -1.89
N ALA A 572 28.69 29.18 -2.41
CA ALA A 572 28.84 29.56 -3.82
C ALA A 572 28.55 28.38 -4.77
N ARG A 573 29.15 27.21 -4.49
CA ARG A 573 29.00 26.02 -5.33
C ARG A 573 27.63 25.39 -5.25
N THR A 574 26.99 25.41 -4.09
CA THR A 574 25.60 24.94 -3.95
C THR A 574 24.62 25.90 -4.65
N LEU A 575 24.91 27.20 -4.77
CA LEU A 575 24.12 28.12 -5.59
C LEU A 575 24.32 27.88 -7.09
N GLU A 576 25.54 27.59 -7.52
CA GLU A 576 25.86 27.29 -8.93
C GLU A 576 25.30 25.93 -9.39
N SER A 577 25.36 24.92 -8.52
CA SER A 577 24.85 23.58 -8.79
C SER A 577 24.16 22.99 -7.55
N PRO A 578 22.85 23.25 -7.38
CA PRO A 578 22.08 22.85 -6.19
C PRO A 578 22.04 21.35 -5.89
N ARG A 579 22.40 20.52 -6.87
CA ARG A 579 22.48 19.05 -6.77
C ARG A 579 23.83 18.49 -7.22
N GLY A 580 24.82 19.35 -7.46
CA GLY A 580 26.16 18.97 -7.94
C GLY A 580 27.20 19.08 -6.85
N GLY A 581 27.68 17.93 -6.36
CA GLY A 581 28.76 17.87 -5.37
C GLY A 581 30.17 17.77 -6.00
N PRO A 582 31.24 18.01 -5.22
CA PRO A 582 32.64 18.06 -5.67
C PRO A 582 33.21 16.75 -6.23
N GLY A 583 32.50 15.63 -6.08
CA GLY A 583 32.95 14.31 -6.52
C GLY A 583 33.49 13.47 -5.36
N TRP A 584 34.22 12.42 -5.68
CA TRP A 584 34.82 11.52 -4.68
C TRP A 584 36.03 12.19 -4.00
N PRO A 585 36.27 12.00 -2.69
CA PRO A 585 35.51 11.17 -1.74
C PRO A 585 34.33 11.88 -1.06
N ALA A 586 34.25 13.21 -1.14
CA ALA A 586 33.32 14.03 -0.37
C ALA A 586 31.83 13.74 -0.67
N ASN A 587 31.45 13.48 -1.93
CA ASN A 587 30.07 13.08 -2.27
C ASN A 587 29.69 11.74 -1.63
N ALA A 588 30.61 10.78 -1.59
CA ALA A 588 30.34 9.46 -1.03
C ALA A 588 30.13 9.54 0.49
N LEU A 589 30.90 10.39 1.18
CA LEU A 589 30.74 10.64 2.61
C LEU A 589 29.48 11.44 2.93
N ALA A 590 29.10 12.42 2.09
CA ALA A 590 27.86 13.17 2.24
C ALA A 590 26.60 12.30 2.04
N LYS A 591 26.65 11.26 1.21
CA LYS A 591 25.56 10.29 1.04
C LYS A 591 25.32 9.41 2.28
N LEU A 592 26.27 9.35 3.21
CA LEU A 592 26.07 8.64 4.47
C LEU A 592 25.08 9.41 5.35
N SER A 593 24.35 8.69 6.20
CA SER A 593 23.50 9.35 7.19
C SER A 593 24.36 10.21 8.14
N PRO A 594 23.86 11.37 8.61
CA PRO A 594 24.59 12.23 9.54
C PRO A 594 25.10 11.46 10.76
N TYR A 595 24.27 10.55 11.30
CA TYR A 595 24.65 9.64 12.38
C TYR A 595 25.89 8.79 12.06
N LYS A 596 25.94 8.18 10.87
CA LYS A 596 27.06 7.31 10.48
C LYS A 596 28.34 8.11 10.31
N LEU A 597 28.29 9.25 9.64
CA LEU A 597 29.46 10.11 9.47
C LEU A 597 29.96 10.69 10.80
N LYS A 598 29.04 11.12 11.67
CA LYS A 598 29.36 11.58 13.03
C LYS A 598 30.06 10.50 13.84
N ALA A 599 29.51 9.28 13.86
CA ALA A 599 30.08 8.17 14.60
C ALA A 599 31.49 7.77 14.11
N MET A 600 31.76 7.87 12.80
CA MET A 600 33.10 7.63 12.26
C MET A 600 34.08 8.73 12.69
N LEU A 601 33.66 9.99 12.63
CA LEU A 601 34.45 11.14 13.01
C LEU A 601 34.79 11.15 14.52
N GLU A 602 33.81 10.83 15.37
CA GLU A 602 33.99 10.66 16.82
C GLU A 602 34.92 9.49 17.14
N LYS A 603 34.76 8.35 16.45
CA LYS A 603 35.62 7.18 16.63
C LYS A 603 37.08 7.51 16.29
N ASP A 604 37.30 8.25 15.22
CA ASP A 604 38.62 8.73 14.80
C ASP A 604 39.23 9.69 15.83
N LEU A 605 38.46 10.69 16.28
CA LEU A 605 38.86 11.63 17.34
C LEU A 605 39.15 10.95 18.69
N GLU A 606 38.50 9.82 18.99
CA GLU A 606 38.76 8.98 20.16
C GLU A 606 40.01 8.08 20.00
N GLY A 607 40.71 8.16 18.87
CA GLY A 607 41.89 7.34 18.56
C GLY A 607 41.57 5.88 18.25
N LYS A 608 40.30 5.56 17.93
CA LYS A 608 39.86 4.20 17.58
C LYS A 608 39.91 4.01 16.06
N ALA A 609 40.31 2.83 15.61
CA ALA A 609 40.40 2.51 14.19
C ALA A 609 39.04 2.62 13.46
N VAL A 610 38.94 3.44 12.42
CA VAL A 610 37.77 3.53 11.53
C VAL A 610 37.94 2.55 10.37
N ASP A 611 36.96 1.69 10.15
CA ASP A 611 36.95 0.64 9.12
C ASP A 611 36.11 1.11 7.91
N ASP A 612 36.58 2.18 7.26
CA ASP A 612 35.96 2.76 6.05
C ASP A 612 37.03 3.42 5.16
N ASP A 613 37.33 2.80 4.02
CA ASP A 613 38.40 3.23 3.11
C ASP A 613 38.17 4.64 2.54
N ILE A 614 36.92 5.06 2.37
CA ILE A 614 36.57 6.37 1.82
C ILE A 614 36.82 7.45 2.88
N TYR A 615 36.41 7.18 4.12
CA TYR A 615 36.69 8.06 5.25
C TYR A 615 38.20 8.19 5.49
N LEU A 616 38.95 7.08 5.48
CA LEU A 616 40.40 7.10 5.65
C LEU A 616 41.10 7.83 4.50
N ALA A 617 40.64 7.66 3.26
CA ALA A 617 41.18 8.41 2.12
C ALA A 617 40.91 9.91 2.20
N ALA A 618 39.76 10.31 2.77
CA ALA A 618 39.39 11.72 2.92
C ALA A 618 40.08 12.40 4.12
N PHE A 619 40.10 11.73 5.28
CA PHE A 619 40.41 12.34 6.58
C PHE A 619 41.49 11.61 7.39
N GLY A 620 42.03 10.49 6.90
CA GLY A 620 43.03 9.71 7.63
C GLY A 620 44.36 10.44 7.88
N SER A 621 44.65 11.49 7.11
CA SER A 621 45.81 12.38 7.31
C SER A 621 45.44 13.76 7.87
N LEU A 622 44.15 13.99 8.17
CA LEU A 622 43.67 15.26 8.69
C LEU A 622 44.01 15.39 10.18
N GLU A 623 44.46 16.56 10.63
CA GLU A 623 44.75 16.81 12.04
C GLU A 623 43.48 16.76 12.90
N ASP A 624 43.59 16.29 14.15
CA ASP A 624 42.45 16.15 15.06
C ASP A 624 41.73 17.49 15.32
N GLN A 625 42.47 18.60 15.33
CA GLN A 625 41.89 19.94 15.41
C GLN A 625 40.98 20.25 14.22
N ALA A 626 41.40 19.90 13.00
CA ALA A 626 40.60 20.11 11.80
C ALA A 626 39.40 19.15 11.73
N LYS A 627 39.54 17.92 12.26
CA LYS A 627 38.41 16.98 12.43
C LYS A 627 37.38 17.53 13.42
N GLU A 628 37.81 18.12 14.53
CA GLU A 628 36.91 18.73 15.51
C GLU A 628 36.15 19.94 14.92
N GLU A 629 36.85 20.80 14.16
CA GLU A 629 36.22 21.90 13.44
C GLU A 629 35.19 21.40 12.41
N LEU A 630 35.52 20.33 11.68
CA LEU A 630 34.58 19.69 10.76
C LEU A 630 33.35 19.15 11.51
N ARG A 631 33.53 18.54 12.68
CA ARG A 631 32.42 18.09 13.56
C ARG A 631 31.52 19.26 13.93
N GLN A 632 32.10 20.35 14.40
CA GLN A 632 31.37 21.55 14.81
C GLN A 632 30.55 22.13 13.65
N ARG A 633 31.09 22.16 12.44
CA ARG A 633 30.40 22.72 11.26
C ARG A 633 29.23 21.86 10.79
N LEU A 634 29.32 20.55 10.95
CA LEU A 634 28.29 19.62 10.50
C LEU A 634 27.21 19.38 11.56
N PHE A 635 27.57 19.44 12.84
CA PHE A 635 26.71 19.00 13.94
C PHE A 635 26.47 20.07 15.03
N GLY A 636 27.25 21.16 15.05
CA GLY A 636 27.07 22.28 15.98
C GLY A 636 27.55 22.02 17.41
N GLU A 637 28.40 21.02 17.63
CA GLU A 637 28.84 20.51 18.95
C GLU A 637 30.30 20.78 19.29
#